data_AF-A0A1G1WSW8-F1
#
_entry.id   AF-A0A1G1WSW8-F1
#
_cell.length_a   1.000
_cell.length_b   1.000
_cell.length_c   1.000
_cell.angle_alpha   90.00
_cell.angle_beta   90.00
_cell.angle_gamma   90.00
#
_symmetry.space_group_name_H-M   'P 1'
#
loop_
_entity.id
_entity.type
_entity.pdbx_description
1 polymer ?
#
loop_
_entity_poly.entity_id
_entity_poly.type
_entity_poly.pdbx_seq_one_letter_code
_entity_poly.pdbx_strand_id
1 'polypeptide(L)'
;MRYVADLHLHSKYSRAVSPQMTIPTMAKWGKIKGIDLFSSSDFTHPAWFSHLKEDLQDDGNGFYTSKTLSDPSVKFILGTEISCIYRQNGKTRRVHLLVYAPDLATVEKINMEFGKRGNIRADGRPILGLSAIELTEIVLGINAKCFIIPAHCLKPETLIHTKEGVKKISDIKVGDFVYTHKNRARKVTDVLVNYFKGDLYHIKPWYFSLGLATTPEHPFYAFKVTKCSTTGDKCLPTPAHKRICKNKLYKLYKPAWIQAKSLGLGDILVFPRFQNTTLVEQIPLDISDKYKTEGNQLYSGGTRGRAFSKLVSINADFCRLIGYYLAEGYTNSRDEVAFAFHLSEEDYVEDVIKLMKSVFGLSHHRKYIRNNTKGIEISFYSKLLVEFFTKTFYVRSPYNATTKTLPDFMIHLPTQLNSELFRGWWRGDKGYTSSVDLMNGMKAVCLRLGIVPSITKDSKVGHLNRGNHNYLGREIKASTDGYAFSHLAFYEDPYNLLLDKVFKNSVPKLSRKHGWIDEDYIYIPIREMSKYPYDGEVFNLEVEEDNSYLAEFATVHNCWTPWFSLYGSNSGFDHIDEAFGKYSKEIFAVETGLSSDPVMNWRLSQLDDRAIVSFSDAHSPAKMGREATIIDGELSYQGLVEALKSQSRHSERSEESPVNAGTAYARDPSPGKPVQDDNKVIGTIEFFPEEGKYHYNGHRVCGVTQHPKETKENGETCPVCGRRLTVGVMQRVEELADRSEEELELTKENGWLVSKKYSRPGFRRLVPLAEIVAEALGTASVSTKKVIEQFDTLINNLGNEIDILLHAKREDIEKYSSARIAEGVEKVRIEDIVIDPGFDGLYGIVKIWPETKRERKFDPPKNKKEKESKSNPNQDQLTLI
;
A
#
# COMPACT_ATOMS: atom_id res chain seq x y z
N MET A 1 42.95 -9.53 2.53
CA MET A 1 42.89 -8.40 1.58
C MET A 1 41.58 -7.70 1.83
N ARG A 2 41.58 -6.37 1.85
CA ARG A 2 40.39 -5.59 2.19
C ARG A 2 39.65 -5.17 0.95
N TYR A 3 38.37 -5.49 0.90
CA TYR A 3 37.49 -5.19 -0.23
C TYR A 3 36.08 -4.80 0.23
N VAL A 4 35.40 -4.01 -0.59
CA VAL A 4 34.03 -3.54 -0.34
C VAL A 4 33.06 -4.28 -1.27
N ALA A 5 32.01 -4.83 -0.67
CA ALA A 5 30.96 -5.59 -1.32
C ALA A 5 29.60 -4.90 -1.20
N ASP A 6 28.93 -4.67 -2.33
CA ASP A 6 27.56 -4.17 -2.41
C ASP A 6 26.73 -5.23 -3.14
N LEU A 7 25.95 -6.02 -2.40
CA LEU A 7 25.35 -7.27 -2.90
C LEU A 7 23.85 -7.19 -3.16
N HIS A 8 23.22 -6.02 -2.96
CA HIS A 8 21.80 -5.79 -3.23
C HIS A 8 21.65 -4.61 -4.20
N LEU A 9 21.46 -4.94 -5.47
CA LEU A 9 21.15 -4.00 -6.54
C LEU A 9 20.08 -4.64 -7.43
N HIS A 10 19.58 -3.88 -8.39
CA HIS A 10 18.68 -4.40 -9.41
C HIS A 10 19.12 -4.07 -10.83
N SER A 11 18.76 -4.94 -11.75
CA SER A 11 19.02 -4.81 -13.19
C SER A 11 17.99 -3.90 -13.87
N LYS A 12 18.31 -3.48 -15.10
CA LYS A 12 17.37 -2.80 -16.00
C LYS A 12 16.06 -3.57 -16.33
N TYR A 13 15.90 -4.80 -15.85
CA TYR A 13 14.68 -5.61 -16.03
C TYR A 13 13.77 -5.65 -14.79
N SER A 14 14.16 -5.04 -13.67
CA SER A 14 13.30 -4.81 -12.50
C SER A 14 12.52 -3.49 -12.62
N ARG A 15 11.29 -3.45 -12.08
CA ARG A 15 10.46 -2.24 -11.99
C ARG A 15 11.19 -1.08 -11.30
N ALA A 16 10.98 0.13 -11.83
CA ALA A 16 11.53 1.40 -11.33
C ALA A 16 13.08 1.52 -11.32
N VAL A 17 13.78 0.67 -12.08
CA VAL A 17 15.25 0.69 -12.20
C VAL A 17 15.71 1.45 -13.45
N SER A 18 16.87 2.10 -13.37
CA SER A 18 17.47 2.81 -14.50
C SER A 18 17.87 1.85 -15.64
N PRO A 19 17.57 2.17 -16.92
CA PRO A 19 18.08 1.42 -18.07
C PRO A 19 19.62 1.33 -18.15
N GLN A 20 20.34 2.18 -17.41
CA GLN A 20 21.79 2.18 -17.28
C GLN A 20 22.32 1.08 -16.35
N MET A 21 21.46 0.31 -15.66
CA MET A 21 21.88 -0.84 -14.84
C MET A 21 22.22 -2.02 -15.76
N THR A 22 23.44 -1.97 -16.29
CA THR A 22 24.12 -2.98 -17.12
C THR A 22 25.47 -3.32 -16.50
N ILE A 23 25.93 -4.57 -16.62
CA ILE A 23 27.18 -5.04 -16.00
C ILE A 23 28.39 -4.11 -16.31
N PRO A 24 28.62 -3.63 -17.55
CA PRO A 24 29.74 -2.72 -17.82
C PRO A 24 29.60 -1.34 -17.15
N THR A 25 28.37 -0.87 -16.94
CA THR A 25 28.10 0.40 -16.24
C THR A 25 28.22 0.22 -14.73
N MET A 26 27.77 -0.92 -14.18
CA MET A 26 28.00 -1.29 -12.79
C MET A 26 29.50 -1.36 -12.50
N ALA A 27 30.28 -2.04 -13.35
CA ALA A 27 31.74 -2.12 -13.22
C ALA A 27 32.42 -0.73 -13.29
N LYS A 28 31.99 0.14 -14.20
CA LYS A 28 32.49 1.54 -14.25
C LYS A 28 32.18 2.30 -12.96
N TRP A 29 30.96 2.18 -12.43
CA TRP A 29 30.56 2.89 -11.21
C TRP A 29 31.17 2.28 -9.94
N GLY A 30 31.54 0.99 -9.93
CA GLY A 30 32.29 0.35 -8.85
C GLY A 30 33.61 1.07 -8.58
N LYS A 31 34.37 1.37 -9.64
CA LYS A 31 35.60 2.18 -9.54
C LYS A 31 35.36 3.58 -8.99
N ILE A 32 34.29 4.26 -9.43
CA ILE A 32 33.94 5.61 -8.98
C ILE A 32 33.54 5.60 -7.50
N LYS A 33 32.72 4.63 -7.10
CA LYS A 33 32.25 4.48 -5.71
C LYS A 33 33.32 3.96 -4.76
N GLY A 34 34.19 3.07 -5.23
CA GLY A 34 35.09 2.28 -4.38
C GLY A 34 34.48 0.95 -3.96
N ILE A 35 33.66 0.34 -4.82
CA ILE A 35 33.11 -1.02 -4.64
C ILE A 35 33.92 -1.99 -5.49
N ASP A 36 34.48 -3.00 -4.83
CA ASP A 36 35.36 -4.01 -5.42
C ASP A 36 34.57 -5.27 -5.86
N LEU A 37 33.41 -5.53 -5.23
CA LEU A 37 32.51 -6.64 -5.54
C LEU A 37 31.03 -6.19 -5.58
N PHE A 38 30.34 -6.45 -6.68
CA PHE A 38 28.90 -6.25 -6.81
C PHE A 38 28.12 -7.57 -6.88
N SER A 39 26.82 -7.52 -6.58
CA SER A 39 25.88 -8.52 -7.10
C SER A 39 25.56 -8.26 -8.57
N SER A 40 25.58 -9.31 -9.40
CA SER A 40 25.06 -9.28 -10.78
C SER A 40 23.60 -8.86 -10.86
N SER A 41 22.86 -9.01 -9.75
CA SER A 41 21.43 -8.76 -9.61
C SER A 41 20.53 -9.65 -10.49
N ASP A 42 19.26 -9.77 -10.10
CA ASP A 42 18.13 -10.24 -10.91
C ASP A 42 18.36 -11.49 -11.79
N PHE A 43 19.27 -12.40 -11.43
CA PHE A 43 19.73 -13.48 -12.32
C PHE A 43 18.61 -14.41 -12.79
N THR A 44 17.46 -14.40 -12.11
CA THR A 44 16.27 -15.15 -12.48
C THR A 44 15.61 -14.68 -13.77
N HIS A 45 15.78 -13.42 -14.17
CA HIS A 45 15.14 -12.91 -15.38
C HIS A 45 15.85 -13.40 -16.67
N PRO A 46 15.22 -14.22 -17.55
CA PRO A 46 15.95 -14.91 -18.61
C PRO A 46 16.69 -14.00 -19.61
N ALA A 47 16.15 -12.82 -19.93
CA ALA A 47 16.84 -11.87 -20.81
C ALA A 47 18.02 -11.16 -20.12
N TRP A 48 17.99 -11.04 -18.78
CA TRP A 48 19.15 -10.60 -18.01
C TRP A 48 20.18 -11.72 -17.92
N PHE A 49 19.75 -12.96 -17.65
CA PHE A 49 20.65 -14.12 -17.58
C PHE A 49 21.40 -14.39 -18.90
N SER A 50 20.78 -14.15 -20.06
CA SER A 50 21.51 -14.14 -21.35
C SER A 50 22.61 -13.07 -21.36
N HIS A 51 22.30 -11.83 -20.97
CA HIS A 51 23.28 -10.76 -20.88
C HIS A 51 24.41 -11.05 -19.87
N LEU A 52 24.10 -11.72 -18.75
CA LEU A 52 25.12 -12.20 -17.81
C LEU A 52 26.05 -13.23 -18.47
N LYS A 53 25.51 -14.24 -19.18
CA LYS A 53 26.34 -15.22 -19.93
C LYS A 53 27.14 -14.57 -21.06
N GLU A 54 26.61 -13.54 -21.70
CA GLU A 54 27.28 -12.75 -22.73
C GLU A 54 28.46 -11.94 -22.16
N ASP A 55 28.26 -11.11 -21.12
CA ASP A 55 29.26 -10.15 -20.65
C ASP A 55 30.14 -10.64 -19.47
N LEU A 56 29.68 -11.55 -18.62
CA LEU A 56 30.49 -12.03 -17.48
C LEU A 56 31.55 -13.04 -17.94
N GLN A 57 32.80 -12.81 -17.54
CA GLN A 57 33.91 -13.76 -17.64
C GLN A 57 34.28 -14.28 -16.26
N ASP A 58 34.32 -15.61 -16.11
CA ASP A 58 34.75 -16.28 -14.88
C ASP A 58 36.21 -15.94 -14.58
N ASP A 59 36.53 -15.58 -13.34
CA ASP A 59 37.90 -15.26 -12.92
C ASP A 59 38.64 -16.46 -12.30
N GLY A 60 37.99 -17.63 -12.21
CA GLY A 60 38.54 -18.86 -11.65
C GLY A 60 38.36 -19.02 -10.14
N ASN A 61 37.78 -18.04 -9.43
CA ASN A 61 37.56 -18.12 -7.97
C ASN A 61 36.08 -17.98 -7.53
N GLY A 62 35.16 -18.16 -8.49
CA GLY A 62 33.71 -18.11 -8.26
C GLY A 62 33.12 -16.69 -8.33
N PHE A 63 33.93 -15.73 -8.80
CA PHE A 63 33.48 -14.40 -9.17
C PHE A 63 33.68 -14.16 -10.68
N TYR A 64 33.12 -13.06 -11.15
CA TYR A 64 33.08 -12.71 -12.56
C TYR A 64 33.55 -11.28 -12.82
N THR A 65 34.10 -11.02 -14.00
CA THR A 65 34.49 -9.68 -14.48
C THR A 65 33.74 -9.33 -15.77
N SER A 66 33.64 -8.04 -16.12
CA SER A 66 32.96 -7.60 -17.34
C SER A 66 33.90 -7.68 -18.55
N LYS A 67 33.56 -8.53 -19.54
CA LYS A 67 34.28 -8.64 -20.82
C LYS A 67 34.28 -7.29 -21.56
N THR A 68 33.14 -6.61 -21.61
CA THR A 68 33.00 -5.33 -22.33
C THR A 68 33.86 -4.22 -21.73
N LEU A 69 34.01 -4.18 -20.40
CA LEU A 69 34.92 -3.21 -19.76
C LEU A 69 36.38 -3.71 -19.74
N SER A 70 36.61 -5.02 -19.84
CA SER A 70 37.92 -5.70 -19.84
C SER A 70 38.82 -5.31 -18.67
N ASP A 71 38.23 -5.04 -17.51
CA ASP A 71 38.94 -4.59 -16.31
C ASP A 71 38.62 -5.49 -15.10
N PRO A 72 39.64 -6.07 -14.44
CA PRO A 72 39.44 -7.01 -13.34
C PRO A 72 39.26 -6.34 -11.97
N SER A 73 39.32 -5.00 -11.86
CA SER A 73 39.29 -4.31 -10.57
C SER A 73 37.90 -4.28 -9.89
N VAL A 74 36.84 -4.64 -10.61
CA VAL A 74 35.48 -4.75 -10.05
C VAL A 74 34.90 -6.09 -10.46
N LYS A 75 34.58 -6.90 -9.46
CA LYS A 75 34.06 -8.25 -9.61
C LYS A 75 32.55 -8.33 -9.40
N PHE A 76 31.96 -9.45 -9.82
CA PHE A 76 30.55 -9.78 -9.64
C PHE A 76 30.37 -11.17 -9.02
N ILE A 77 29.53 -11.27 -8.00
CA ILE A 77 28.89 -12.51 -7.56
C ILE A 77 27.51 -12.62 -8.21
N LEU A 78 27.07 -13.84 -8.53
CA LEU A 78 25.73 -14.06 -9.08
C LEU A 78 24.69 -13.96 -7.96
N GLY A 79 23.87 -12.90 -7.98
CA GLY A 79 22.80 -12.66 -6.99
C GLY A 79 21.46 -12.27 -7.61
N THR A 80 20.36 -12.43 -6.86
CA THR A 80 18.99 -12.03 -7.25
C THR A 80 18.09 -11.88 -6.02
N GLU A 81 17.03 -11.07 -6.07
CA GLU A 81 16.02 -10.98 -5.00
C GLU A 81 14.72 -11.71 -5.43
N ILE A 82 14.06 -12.47 -4.54
CA ILE A 82 12.95 -13.38 -4.89
C ILE A 82 11.77 -13.27 -3.91
N SER A 83 10.73 -12.51 -4.24
CA SER A 83 9.53 -12.30 -3.41
C SER A 83 8.81 -13.61 -3.07
N CYS A 84 9.07 -14.18 -1.89
CA CYS A 84 8.42 -15.42 -1.44
C CYS A 84 7.13 -15.11 -0.68
N ILE A 85 5.95 -15.51 -1.14
CA ILE A 85 4.67 -15.16 -0.51
C ILE A 85 3.91 -16.44 -0.11
N TYR A 86 3.91 -16.77 1.18
CA TYR A 86 3.54 -18.10 1.68
C TYR A 86 2.87 -18.10 3.07
N ARG A 87 2.70 -19.28 3.69
CA ARG A 87 2.07 -19.46 5.01
C ARG A 87 2.92 -20.33 5.92
N GLN A 88 3.06 -19.92 7.18
CA GLN A 88 3.86 -20.64 8.18
C GLN A 88 3.37 -20.29 9.59
N ASN A 89 3.11 -21.32 10.40
CA ASN A 89 2.61 -21.21 11.79
C ASN A 89 1.33 -20.38 11.90
N GLY A 90 0.38 -20.58 10.96
CA GLY A 90 -0.91 -19.89 10.92
C GLY A 90 -0.88 -18.42 10.46
N LYS A 91 0.29 -17.77 10.53
CA LYS A 91 0.61 -16.47 9.93
C LYS A 91 0.85 -16.67 8.40
N THR A 92 0.60 -15.67 7.54
CA THR A 92 1.36 -15.58 6.27
C THR A 92 2.72 -15.03 6.62
N ARG A 93 3.70 -15.41 5.80
CA ARG A 93 5.02 -14.80 5.78
C ARG A 93 5.22 -14.35 4.36
N ARG A 94 5.85 -13.20 4.19
CA ARG A 94 6.18 -12.74 2.87
C ARG A 94 7.61 -12.21 2.93
N VAL A 95 8.46 -12.80 2.11
CA VAL A 95 9.91 -12.83 2.24
C VAL A 95 10.61 -12.86 0.84
N HIS A 96 10.74 -11.74 0.11
CA HIS A 96 11.79 -11.45 -0.89
C HIS A 96 13.18 -11.96 -0.50
N LEU A 97 13.62 -13.14 -0.93
CA LEU A 97 14.92 -13.70 -0.57
C LEU A 97 16.03 -13.29 -1.55
N LEU A 98 17.07 -12.61 -1.06
CA LEU A 98 18.35 -12.37 -1.74
C LEU A 98 19.13 -13.67 -1.91
N VAL A 99 18.97 -14.35 -3.05
CA VAL A 99 19.63 -15.61 -3.38
C VAL A 99 20.94 -15.37 -4.12
N TYR A 100 22.03 -15.99 -3.67
CA TYR A 100 23.34 -15.95 -4.33
C TYR A 100 23.82 -17.34 -4.75
N ALA A 101 24.56 -17.44 -5.85
CA ALA A 101 25.04 -18.69 -6.45
C ALA A 101 26.53 -18.62 -6.86
N PRO A 102 27.28 -19.74 -6.78
CA PRO A 102 28.72 -19.78 -7.08
C PRO A 102 29.08 -19.77 -8.55
N ASP A 103 28.18 -20.18 -9.44
CA ASP A 103 28.48 -20.38 -10.86
C ASP A 103 27.23 -20.28 -11.76
N LEU A 104 27.45 -19.94 -13.04
CA LEU A 104 26.38 -19.75 -14.03
C LEU A 104 25.57 -21.03 -14.31
N ALA A 105 26.15 -22.22 -14.14
CA ALA A 105 25.45 -23.49 -14.35
C ALA A 105 24.50 -23.83 -13.18
N THR A 106 24.87 -23.40 -11.96
CA THR A 106 24.02 -23.42 -10.77
C THR A 106 22.86 -22.43 -10.93
N VAL A 107 23.12 -21.21 -11.41
CA VAL A 107 22.04 -20.27 -11.77
C VAL A 107 21.10 -20.84 -12.82
N GLU A 108 21.61 -21.51 -13.86
CA GLU A 108 20.75 -22.11 -14.90
C GLU A 108 19.81 -23.18 -14.33
N LYS A 109 20.30 -24.03 -13.41
CA LYS A 109 19.46 -24.99 -12.67
C LYS A 109 18.44 -24.31 -11.76
N ILE A 110 18.84 -23.27 -11.02
CA ILE A 110 17.94 -22.47 -10.17
C ILE A 110 16.82 -21.85 -11.02
N ASN A 111 17.16 -21.28 -12.17
CA ASN A 111 16.22 -20.68 -13.11
C ASN A 111 15.29 -21.72 -13.75
N MET A 112 15.77 -22.94 -14.03
CA MET A 112 14.93 -24.06 -14.45
C MET A 112 13.95 -24.50 -13.36
N GLU A 113 14.38 -24.56 -12.10
CA GLU A 113 13.50 -24.96 -10.98
C GLU A 113 12.49 -23.87 -10.60
N PHE A 114 12.88 -22.60 -10.55
CA PHE A 114 11.95 -21.50 -10.30
C PHE A 114 11.02 -21.23 -11.50
N GLY A 115 11.50 -21.42 -12.74
CA GLY A 115 10.67 -21.36 -13.95
C GLY A 115 9.58 -22.44 -14.04
N LYS A 116 9.69 -23.54 -13.27
CA LYS A 116 8.61 -24.53 -13.07
C LYS A 116 7.58 -24.11 -12.02
N ARG A 117 7.88 -23.11 -11.19
CA ARG A 117 7.14 -22.75 -9.96
C ARG A 117 6.58 -21.33 -9.96
N GLY A 118 6.97 -20.47 -10.90
CA GLY A 118 6.45 -19.11 -11.06
C GLY A 118 6.97 -18.39 -12.31
N ASN A 119 6.43 -17.21 -12.59
CA ASN A 119 6.78 -16.45 -13.79
C ASN A 119 8.05 -15.59 -13.59
N ILE A 120 9.21 -16.17 -13.91
CA ILE A 120 10.51 -15.48 -13.86
C ILE A 120 10.75 -14.48 -15.01
N ARG A 121 9.76 -14.21 -15.88
CA ARG A 121 9.89 -13.29 -17.05
C ARG A 121 9.18 -11.94 -16.89
N ALA A 122 8.59 -11.65 -15.73
CA ALA A 122 7.74 -10.47 -15.54
C ALA A 122 8.42 -9.28 -14.83
N ASP A 123 9.46 -9.54 -14.05
CA ASP A 123 10.30 -8.57 -13.35
C ASP A 123 11.67 -9.22 -13.11
N GLY A 124 12.70 -8.45 -12.75
CA GLY A 124 13.97 -8.98 -12.27
C GLY A 124 13.84 -9.74 -10.95
N ARG A 125 12.88 -9.31 -10.12
CA ARG A 125 12.49 -9.90 -8.83
C ARG A 125 11.27 -10.83 -8.97
N PRO A 126 11.43 -12.13 -9.29
CA PRO A 126 10.30 -13.03 -9.46
C PRO A 126 9.56 -13.24 -8.14
N ILE A 127 8.23 -13.35 -8.23
CA ILE A 127 7.39 -13.54 -7.07
C ILE A 127 6.85 -14.97 -7.04
N LEU A 128 7.32 -15.74 -6.05
CA LEU A 128 7.16 -17.19 -5.96
C LEU A 128 6.33 -17.58 -4.71
N GLY A 129 5.46 -18.57 -4.86
CA GLY A 129 4.66 -19.12 -3.76
C GLY A 129 5.39 -20.09 -2.83
N LEU A 130 6.72 -19.97 -2.71
CA LEU A 130 7.58 -20.82 -1.88
C LEU A 130 7.65 -20.28 -0.45
N SER A 131 7.81 -21.16 0.55
CA SER A 131 8.31 -20.75 1.86
C SER A 131 9.82 -20.50 1.87
N ALA A 132 10.31 -19.79 2.88
CA ALA A 132 11.75 -19.64 3.08
C ALA A 132 12.43 -21.00 3.29
N ILE A 133 11.74 -21.96 3.94
CA ILE A 133 12.19 -23.35 4.08
C ILE A 133 12.28 -24.01 2.69
N GLU A 134 11.22 -23.99 1.89
CA GLU A 134 11.20 -24.64 0.57
C GLU A 134 12.14 -23.99 -0.44
N LEU A 135 12.27 -22.65 -0.43
CA LEU A 135 13.25 -21.98 -1.29
C LEU A 135 14.67 -22.37 -0.88
N THR A 136 14.98 -22.39 0.43
CA THR A 136 16.30 -22.80 0.93
C THR A 136 16.58 -24.27 0.60
N GLU A 137 15.59 -25.15 0.72
CA GLU A 137 15.68 -26.57 0.34
C GLU A 137 15.95 -26.75 -1.16
N ILE A 138 15.30 -25.98 -2.03
CA ILE A 138 15.54 -26.00 -3.48
C ILE A 138 16.94 -25.46 -3.79
N VAL A 139 17.29 -24.30 -3.25
CA VAL A 139 18.55 -23.59 -3.57
C VAL A 139 19.77 -24.38 -3.10
N LEU A 140 19.80 -24.80 -1.83
CA LEU A 140 20.89 -25.60 -1.28
C LEU A 140 20.88 -27.04 -1.84
N GLY A 141 19.71 -27.58 -2.19
CA GLY A 141 19.58 -28.87 -2.85
C GLY A 141 20.11 -28.90 -4.29
N ILE A 142 20.10 -27.77 -4.99
CA ILE A 142 20.74 -27.60 -6.31
C ILE A 142 22.26 -27.44 -6.16
N ASN A 143 22.69 -26.61 -5.19
CA ASN A 143 24.09 -26.44 -4.83
C ASN A 143 24.23 -25.90 -3.40
N ALA A 144 24.87 -26.67 -2.52
CA ALA A 144 25.00 -26.34 -1.09
C ALA A 144 25.90 -25.12 -0.76
N LYS A 145 26.42 -24.42 -1.78
CA LYS A 145 27.24 -23.20 -1.62
C LYS A 145 26.44 -21.89 -1.54
N CYS A 146 25.14 -21.88 -1.86
CA CYS A 146 24.27 -20.69 -1.99
C CYS A 146 23.77 -20.06 -0.64
N PHE A 147 23.20 -18.83 -0.64
CA PHE A 147 22.69 -18.07 0.57
C PHE A 147 21.59 -16.97 0.28
N ILE A 148 20.83 -16.40 1.29
CA ILE A 148 19.34 -16.07 1.25
C ILE A 148 18.75 -14.94 2.27
N ILE A 149 17.97 -13.83 1.93
CA ILE A 149 17.39 -12.73 2.88
C ILE A 149 16.08 -11.83 2.42
N PRO A 150 14.98 -11.43 3.22
CA PRO A 150 13.44 -11.12 2.95
C PRO A 150 12.59 -9.76 2.56
N ALA A 151 11.31 -9.81 1.98
CA ALA A 151 10.08 -8.82 1.78
C ALA A 151 8.63 -9.25 1.09
N HIS A 152 7.55 -8.45 0.66
CA HIS A 152 6.00 -8.77 0.63
C HIS A 152 4.89 -8.54 -0.56
N CYS A 153 3.63 -9.19 -0.59
CA CYS A 153 2.31 -8.77 -1.36
C CYS A 153 0.82 -9.49 -1.27
N LEU A 154 -0.27 -9.08 -2.04
CA LEU A 154 -1.80 -9.40 -1.99
C LEU A 154 -2.51 -10.10 -3.25
N LYS A 155 -3.91 -10.34 -3.32
CA LYS A 155 -4.97 -11.23 -4.06
C LYS A 155 -5.86 -10.66 -5.29
N PRO A 156 -6.56 -11.42 -6.23
CA PRO A 156 -7.01 -10.97 -7.59
C PRO A 156 -8.51 -10.70 -7.99
N GLU A 157 -9.56 -11.48 -7.65
CA GLU A 157 -10.95 -11.27 -8.17
C GLU A 157 -11.76 -10.25 -7.36
N THR A 158 -11.12 -9.74 -6.31
CA THR A 158 -11.58 -8.70 -5.39
C THR A 158 -12.10 -7.48 -6.13
N LEU A 159 -13.35 -7.09 -5.89
CA LEU A 159 -13.90 -5.83 -6.39
C LEU A 159 -13.38 -4.65 -5.55
N ILE A 160 -12.92 -3.60 -6.24
CA ILE A 160 -12.35 -2.37 -5.72
C ILE A 160 -13.23 -1.19 -6.16
N HIS A 161 -13.47 -0.25 -5.25
CA HIS A 161 -14.27 0.95 -5.53
C HIS A 161 -13.46 1.97 -6.36
N THR A 162 -13.95 2.30 -7.55
CA THR A 162 -13.35 3.28 -8.47
C THR A 162 -14.35 4.40 -8.79
N LYS A 163 -13.88 5.50 -9.41
CA LYS A 163 -14.78 6.55 -9.95
C LYS A 163 -15.75 6.08 -11.04
N GLU A 164 -15.53 4.90 -11.64
CA GLU A 164 -16.33 4.37 -12.76
C GLU A 164 -17.30 3.25 -12.32
N GLY A 165 -17.42 3.00 -11.01
CA GLY A 165 -18.09 1.82 -10.45
C GLY A 165 -17.09 0.86 -9.79
N VAL A 166 -17.47 -0.41 -9.60
CA VAL A 166 -16.56 -1.42 -9.03
C VAL A 166 -15.84 -2.20 -10.13
N LYS A 167 -14.50 -2.16 -10.11
CA LYS A 167 -13.64 -2.96 -10.99
C LYS A 167 -13.03 -4.11 -10.19
N LYS A 168 -12.75 -5.26 -10.80
CA LYS A 168 -11.86 -6.24 -10.15
C LYS A 168 -10.47 -5.64 -10.06
N ILE A 169 -9.71 -5.99 -9.03
CA ILE A 169 -8.28 -5.64 -8.93
C ILE A 169 -7.47 -6.26 -10.09
N SER A 170 -7.92 -7.36 -10.69
CA SER A 170 -7.37 -7.90 -11.96
C SER A 170 -7.61 -7.04 -13.20
N ASP A 171 -8.65 -6.19 -13.18
CA ASP A 171 -9.13 -5.44 -14.33
C ASP A 171 -8.70 -3.94 -14.24
N ILE A 172 -8.09 -3.55 -13.12
CA ILE A 172 -7.55 -2.21 -12.83
C ILE A 172 -6.21 -1.99 -13.53
N LYS A 173 -5.95 -0.73 -13.91
CA LYS A 173 -4.76 -0.30 -14.66
C LYS A 173 -4.11 0.91 -14.00
N VAL A 174 -2.82 1.09 -14.25
CA VAL A 174 -2.10 2.32 -13.88
C VAL A 174 -2.82 3.51 -14.52
N GLY A 175 -3.21 4.48 -13.70
CA GLY A 175 -4.05 5.62 -14.11
C GLY A 175 -5.52 5.55 -13.71
N ASP A 176 -6.05 4.39 -13.32
CA ASP A 176 -7.38 4.30 -12.69
C ASP A 176 -7.42 5.09 -11.37
N PHE A 177 -8.60 5.60 -11.01
CA PHE A 177 -8.82 6.28 -9.72
C PHE A 177 -9.61 5.39 -8.76
N VAL A 178 -8.97 4.94 -7.69
CA VAL A 178 -9.55 4.12 -6.62
C VAL A 178 -9.85 4.96 -5.38
N TYR A 179 -10.89 4.60 -4.62
CA TYR A 179 -11.22 5.25 -3.35
C TYR A 179 -10.33 4.72 -2.21
N THR A 180 -9.83 5.61 -1.33
CA THR A 180 -8.88 5.28 -0.25
C THR A 180 -9.52 5.37 1.14
N HIS A 181 -8.80 4.94 2.19
CA HIS A 181 -9.26 5.07 3.58
C HIS A 181 -9.63 6.50 3.98
N LYS A 182 -8.98 7.51 3.37
CA LYS A 182 -9.27 8.95 3.61
C LYS A 182 -10.44 9.46 2.77
N ASN A 183 -11.34 8.57 2.35
CA ASN A 183 -12.63 8.92 1.77
C ASN A 183 -12.54 9.76 0.48
N ARG A 184 -11.49 9.52 -0.31
CA ARG A 184 -11.16 10.29 -1.52
C ARG A 184 -10.61 9.37 -2.60
N ALA A 185 -10.81 9.77 -3.85
CA ALA A 185 -10.24 9.05 -4.99
C ALA A 185 -8.77 9.43 -5.20
N ARG A 186 -7.92 8.45 -5.49
CA ARG A 186 -6.48 8.58 -5.73
C ARG A 186 -6.06 7.67 -6.90
N LYS A 187 -5.08 8.11 -7.68
CA LYS A 187 -4.59 7.41 -8.86
C LYS A 187 -3.80 6.15 -8.48
N VAL A 188 -4.06 5.05 -9.17
CA VAL A 188 -3.23 3.84 -9.14
C VAL A 188 -1.93 4.13 -9.89
N THR A 189 -0.80 3.98 -9.20
CA THR A 189 0.55 4.22 -9.74
C THR A 189 1.24 2.94 -10.22
N ASP A 190 0.91 1.79 -9.65
CA ASP A 190 1.34 0.47 -10.15
C ASP A 190 0.28 -0.61 -9.83
N VAL A 191 0.28 -1.68 -10.63
CA VAL A 191 -0.50 -2.90 -10.42
C VAL A 191 0.48 -4.09 -10.35
N LEU A 192 0.50 -4.73 -9.19
CA LEU A 192 1.38 -5.84 -8.86
C LEU A 192 0.60 -7.15 -9.03
N VAL A 193 1.22 -8.20 -9.59
CA VAL A 193 0.58 -9.49 -9.92
C VAL A 193 1.53 -10.64 -9.64
N ASN A 194 1.15 -11.48 -8.68
CA ASN A 194 2.00 -12.45 -7.99
C ASN A 194 1.27 -13.80 -7.91
N TYR A 195 1.89 -14.85 -7.38
CA TYR A 195 1.23 -16.16 -7.15
C TYR A 195 1.20 -16.53 -5.66
N PHE A 196 0.14 -17.17 -5.20
CA PHE A 196 -0.04 -17.58 -3.80
C PHE A 196 -0.71 -18.95 -3.70
N LYS A 197 -0.12 -19.79 -2.85
CA LYS A 197 -0.60 -21.13 -2.51
C LYS A 197 -0.80 -21.22 -1.00
N GLY A 198 -1.94 -21.75 -0.59
CA GLY A 198 -2.36 -21.85 0.82
C GLY A 198 -3.62 -21.04 1.12
N ASP A 199 -4.15 -21.18 2.34
CA ASP A 199 -5.49 -20.65 2.65
C ASP A 199 -5.57 -19.11 2.81
N LEU A 200 -6.60 -18.54 2.20
CA LEU A 200 -6.95 -17.14 2.38
C LEU A 200 -7.73 -16.95 3.67
N TYR A 201 -7.56 -15.80 4.31
CA TYR A 201 -8.44 -15.37 5.40
C TYR A 201 -9.67 -14.69 4.79
N HIS A 202 -10.84 -15.29 4.99
CA HIS A 202 -12.13 -14.71 4.66
C HIS A 202 -12.71 -14.02 5.89
N ILE A 203 -12.64 -12.69 5.93
CA ILE A 203 -13.11 -11.87 7.04
C ILE A 203 -14.47 -11.28 6.67
N LYS A 204 -15.52 -11.70 7.39
CA LYS A 204 -16.90 -11.23 7.18
C LYS A 204 -17.35 -10.42 8.39
N PRO A 205 -17.49 -9.10 8.29
CA PRO A 205 -18.06 -8.30 9.37
C PRO A 205 -19.59 -8.39 9.38
N TRP A 206 -20.21 -7.87 10.43
CA TRP A 206 -21.67 -7.75 10.51
C TRP A 206 -22.22 -6.92 9.35
N TYR A 207 -23.48 -7.14 8.97
CA TYR A 207 -24.11 -6.55 7.78
C TYR A 207 -23.49 -6.96 6.43
N PHE A 208 -22.19 -6.77 6.20
CA PHE A 208 -21.49 -7.17 4.97
C PHE A 208 -21.10 -8.66 4.99
N SER A 209 -22.11 -9.53 4.99
CA SER A 209 -21.96 -10.99 5.17
C SER A 209 -21.08 -11.70 4.12
N LEU A 210 -20.83 -11.03 2.98
CA LEU A 210 -19.97 -11.50 1.90
C LEU A 210 -18.48 -11.35 2.22
N GLY A 211 -18.10 -10.39 3.07
CA GLY A 211 -16.73 -10.19 3.56
C GLY A 211 -15.67 -9.92 2.49
N LEU A 212 -14.40 -10.02 2.89
CA LEU A 212 -13.25 -9.96 1.98
C LEU A 212 -12.32 -11.16 2.22
N ALA A 213 -11.82 -11.77 1.14
CA ALA A 213 -10.83 -12.83 1.19
C ALA A 213 -9.44 -12.30 0.79
N THR A 214 -8.43 -12.52 1.64
CA THR A 214 -7.07 -11.98 1.46
C THR A 214 -5.98 -12.97 1.85
N THR A 215 -4.74 -12.72 1.42
CA THR A 215 -3.58 -13.37 2.05
C THR A 215 -3.51 -12.92 3.52
N PRO A 216 -3.21 -13.81 4.49
CA PRO A 216 -3.24 -13.46 5.92
C PRO A 216 -2.43 -12.21 6.34
N GLU A 217 -1.40 -11.82 5.58
CA GLU A 217 -0.61 -10.59 5.86
C GLU A 217 -1.21 -9.31 5.28
N HIS A 218 -2.40 -9.36 4.67
CA HIS A 218 -2.93 -8.15 4.08
C HIS A 218 -3.51 -7.20 5.15
N PRO A 219 -3.09 -5.93 5.21
CA PRO A 219 -3.55 -5.03 6.27
C PRO A 219 -4.95 -4.49 5.97
N PHE A 220 -5.85 -4.69 6.93
CA PHE A 220 -7.19 -4.10 6.97
C PHE A 220 -7.16 -2.84 7.84
N TYR A 221 -7.94 -1.83 7.47
CA TYR A 221 -8.19 -0.66 8.33
C TYR A 221 -9.15 -1.09 9.45
N ALA A 222 -8.62 -1.23 10.67
CA ALA A 222 -9.29 -1.92 11.76
C ALA A 222 -8.78 -1.48 13.14
N PHE A 223 -9.41 -1.93 14.23
CA PHE A 223 -8.81 -1.88 15.56
C PHE A 223 -9.20 -3.08 16.43
N LYS A 224 -8.25 -3.47 17.29
CA LYS A 224 -8.41 -4.54 18.29
C LYS A 224 -9.40 -4.10 19.38
N VAL A 225 -10.29 -5.00 19.78
CA VAL A 225 -11.28 -4.74 20.85
C VAL A 225 -10.89 -5.47 22.13
N THR A 226 -10.65 -4.69 23.18
CA THR A 226 -10.30 -5.18 24.52
C THR A 226 -11.53 -5.59 25.34
N LYS A 227 -11.32 -6.53 26.27
CA LYS A 227 -12.34 -6.95 27.24
C LYS A 227 -12.54 -5.85 28.29
N CYS A 228 -13.78 -5.53 28.63
CA CYS A 228 -14.09 -4.51 29.62
C CYS A 228 -14.08 -5.09 31.04
N SER A 229 -13.19 -4.55 31.88
CA SER A 229 -13.10 -4.86 33.31
C SER A 229 -14.42 -4.68 34.07
N THR A 230 -15.30 -3.77 33.65
CA THR A 230 -16.56 -3.47 34.35
C THR A 230 -17.72 -4.39 33.96
N THR A 231 -17.67 -5.05 32.79
CA THR A 231 -18.82 -5.79 32.25
C THR A 231 -18.52 -7.23 31.83
N GLY A 232 -17.25 -7.65 31.79
CA GLY A 232 -16.84 -8.93 31.20
C GLY A 232 -16.92 -8.98 29.67
N ASP A 233 -17.90 -8.29 29.07
CA ASP A 233 -18.05 -8.10 27.63
C ASP A 233 -16.98 -7.19 27.00
N LYS A 234 -17.02 -7.08 25.66
CA LYS A 234 -16.18 -6.18 24.87
C LYS A 234 -16.41 -4.71 25.21
N CYS A 235 -15.33 -3.93 25.32
CA CYS A 235 -15.42 -2.50 25.58
C CYS A 235 -15.77 -1.74 24.29
N LEU A 236 -17.00 -1.24 24.16
CA LEU A 236 -17.49 -0.64 22.91
C LEU A 236 -18.26 0.66 23.17
N PRO A 237 -18.29 1.64 22.24
CA PRO A 237 -18.94 2.94 22.44
C PRO A 237 -20.47 2.89 22.25
N THR A 238 -21.13 1.75 22.52
CA THR A 238 -22.59 1.62 22.39
C THR A 238 -23.32 2.34 23.54
N PRO A 239 -24.56 2.84 23.36
CA PRO A 239 -25.30 3.51 24.42
C PRO A 239 -25.57 2.63 25.66
N ALA A 240 -25.70 1.31 25.47
CA ALA A 240 -25.81 0.37 26.58
C ALA A 240 -24.51 0.32 27.39
N HIS A 241 -23.38 0.06 26.72
CA HIS A 241 -22.07 -0.08 27.38
C HIS A 241 -21.57 1.25 27.98
N LYS A 242 -21.80 2.38 27.31
CA LYS A 242 -21.47 3.74 27.79
C LYS A 242 -22.04 4.09 29.17
N ARG A 243 -23.18 3.50 29.56
CA ARG A 243 -23.84 3.73 30.86
C ARG A 243 -23.23 2.94 32.03
N ILE A 244 -22.66 1.76 31.76
CA ILE A 244 -22.18 0.82 32.79
C ILE A 244 -20.64 0.70 32.84
N CYS A 245 -19.95 1.03 31.75
CA CYS A 245 -18.50 0.98 31.67
C CYS A 245 -17.86 2.12 32.48
N LYS A 246 -17.06 1.79 33.50
CA LYS A 246 -16.30 2.78 34.27
C LYS A 246 -15.07 3.25 33.50
N ASN A 247 -14.27 2.31 32.99
CA ASN A 247 -12.95 2.59 32.40
C ASN A 247 -12.99 3.17 30.97
N LYS A 248 -14.12 2.99 30.25
CA LYS A 248 -14.43 3.60 28.95
C LYS A 248 -13.33 3.47 27.88
N LEU A 249 -12.62 2.33 27.88
CA LEU A 249 -11.44 2.05 27.03
C LEU A 249 -11.70 2.24 25.52
N TYR A 250 -12.95 2.07 25.08
CA TYR A 250 -13.38 2.38 23.71
C TYR A 250 -13.07 3.81 23.25
N LYS A 251 -12.83 4.76 24.17
CA LYS A 251 -12.37 6.13 23.84
C LYS A 251 -10.94 6.18 23.28
N LEU A 252 -10.13 5.17 23.55
CA LEU A 252 -8.73 5.09 23.14
C LEU A 252 -8.57 4.45 21.75
N TYR A 253 -9.60 3.74 21.28
CA TYR A 253 -9.57 3.00 20.01
C TYR A 253 -9.37 3.94 18.82
N LYS A 254 -8.36 3.65 18.02
CA LYS A 254 -7.98 4.39 16.80
C LYS A 254 -7.78 3.38 15.68
N PRO A 255 -8.34 3.60 14.48
CA PRO A 255 -8.07 2.76 13.33
C PRO A 255 -6.57 2.67 13.02
N ALA A 256 -6.10 1.46 12.74
CA ALA A 256 -4.74 1.14 12.36
C ALA A 256 -4.76 0.06 11.26
N TRP A 257 -3.61 -0.18 10.65
CA TRP A 257 -3.43 -1.24 9.65
C TRP A 257 -3.12 -2.56 10.34
N ILE A 258 -4.12 -3.46 10.40
CA ILE A 258 -4.00 -4.76 11.08
C ILE A 258 -4.08 -5.87 10.04
N GLN A 259 -3.04 -6.71 9.98
CA GLN A 259 -2.98 -7.89 9.14
C GLN A 259 -4.19 -8.82 9.37
N ALA A 260 -4.71 -9.42 8.31
CA ALA A 260 -5.83 -10.37 8.39
C ALA A 260 -5.59 -11.52 9.39
N LYS A 261 -4.34 -11.98 9.56
CA LYS A 261 -3.94 -12.99 10.58
C LYS A 261 -4.12 -12.52 12.02
N SER A 262 -3.96 -11.22 12.26
CA SER A 262 -3.88 -10.58 13.58
C SER A 262 -5.24 -10.03 14.04
N LEU A 263 -6.24 -10.07 13.16
CA LEU A 263 -7.64 -9.83 13.51
C LEU A 263 -8.28 -11.06 14.18
N GLY A 264 -9.29 -10.83 15.01
CA GLY A 264 -10.08 -11.86 15.68
C GLY A 264 -11.59 -11.55 15.64
N LEU A 265 -12.40 -12.54 16.02
CA LEU A 265 -13.86 -12.41 16.00
C LEU A 265 -14.32 -11.21 16.83
N GLY A 266 -15.00 -10.27 16.17
CA GLY A 266 -15.51 -9.03 16.74
C GLY A 266 -14.45 -8.01 17.15
N ASP A 267 -13.23 -8.05 16.61
CA ASP A 267 -12.50 -6.80 16.36
C ASP A 267 -13.27 -5.95 15.34
N ILE A 268 -12.99 -4.65 15.23
CA ILE A 268 -13.77 -3.74 14.38
C ILE A 268 -13.03 -3.49 13.07
N LEU A 269 -13.71 -3.72 11.93
CA LEU A 269 -13.31 -3.17 10.64
C LEU A 269 -13.88 -1.75 10.47
N VAL A 270 -13.09 -0.91 9.82
CA VAL A 270 -13.38 0.51 9.59
C VAL A 270 -13.51 0.73 8.09
N PHE A 271 -14.60 1.39 7.68
CA PHE A 271 -14.93 1.64 6.28
C PHE A 271 -15.50 3.06 6.17
N PRO A 272 -15.06 3.91 5.21
CA PRO A 272 -15.50 5.30 5.17
C PRO A 272 -16.96 5.44 4.68
N ARG A 273 -17.66 6.45 5.20
CA ARG A 273 -18.90 7.00 4.63
C ARG A 273 -18.49 8.01 3.58
N PHE A 274 -18.86 7.84 2.31
CA PHE A 274 -18.59 8.84 1.26
C PHE A 274 -19.14 10.23 1.66
N GLN A 275 -18.32 11.22 2.04
CA GLN A 275 -18.84 12.51 2.55
C GLN A 275 -18.75 13.68 1.57
N ASN A 276 -17.79 13.65 0.64
CA ASN A 276 -17.67 14.66 -0.41
C ASN A 276 -19.04 14.90 -1.06
N THR A 277 -19.44 16.16 -1.22
CA THR A 277 -20.76 16.50 -1.75
C THR A 277 -20.61 17.41 -2.96
N THR A 278 -21.09 16.93 -4.11
CA THR A 278 -21.00 17.59 -5.40
C THR A 278 -22.31 18.34 -5.65
N LEU A 279 -22.22 19.66 -5.78
CA LEU A 279 -23.35 20.49 -6.16
C LEU A 279 -23.54 20.43 -7.69
N VAL A 280 -24.28 19.41 -8.14
CA VAL A 280 -24.76 19.32 -9.53
C VAL A 280 -26.21 19.79 -9.55
N GLU A 281 -26.47 21.00 -10.04
CA GLU A 281 -27.83 21.55 -10.12
C GLU A 281 -28.58 21.07 -11.36
N GLN A 282 -27.88 20.90 -12.49
CA GLN A 282 -28.43 20.44 -13.76
C GLN A 282 -27.45 19.56 -14.53
N ILE A 283 -27.97 18.68 -15.40
CA ILE A 283 -27.20 17.86 -16.36
C ILE A 283 -27.79 17.96 -17.78
N PRO A 284 -26.98 17.77 -18.84
CA PRO A 284 -27.50 17.73 -20.21
C PRO A 284 -28.42 16.53 -20.43
N LEU A 285 -29.55 16.76 -21.11
CA LEU A 285 -30.48 15.70 -21.51
C LEU A 285 -29.99 14.96 -22.76
N ASP A 286 -29.40 15.69 -23.72
CA ASP A 286 -28.68 15.09 -24.84
C ASP A 286 -27.22 14.83 -24.43
N ILE A 287 -26.88 13.56 -24.20
CA ILE A 287 -25.52 13.09 -23.89
C ILE A 287 -24.87 12.55 -25.19
N SER A 288 -25.11 13.21 -26.32
CA SER A 288 -24.72 12.74 -27.65
C SER A 288 -24.47 13.83 -28.70
N ASP A 289 -24.97 15.05 -28.46
CA ASP A 289 -24.96 16.18 -29.38
C ASP A 289 -25.54 15.88 -30.78
N LYS A 290 -26.52 14.96 -30.83
CA LYS A 290 -27.22 14.53 -32.06
C LYS A 290 -28.55 15.23 -32.31
N TYR A 291 -29.18 15.79 -31.27
CA TYR A 291 -30.53 16.33 -31.37
C TYR A 291 -30.48 17.83 -31.66
N LYS A 292 -31.35 18.29 -32.57
CA LYS A 292 -31.41 19.72 -32.92
C LYS A 292 -31.73 20.53 -31.67
N THR A 293 -30.89 21.53 -31.37
CA THR A 293 -31.10 22.51 -30.30
C THR A 293 -31.58 23.83 -30.91
N GLU A 294 -32.59 24.47 -30.32
CA GLU A 294 -32.90 25.89 -30.52
C GLU A 294 -33.10 26.56 -29.16
N GLY A 295 -32.29 27.58 -28.84
CA GLY A 295 -32.25 28.16 -27.50
C GLY A 295 -31.98 27.10 -26.42
N ASN A 296 -32.91 26.97 -25.47
CA ASN A 296 -32.86 25.95 -24.40
C ASN A 296 -33.75 24.71 -24.71
N GLN A 297 -34.19 24.51 -25.95
CA GLN A 297 -35.04 23.38 -26.34
C GLN A 297 -34.31 22.37 -27.25
N LEU A 298 -34.49 21.09 -26.96
CA LEU A 298 -34.06 19.93 -27.78
C LEU A 298 -35.25 19.32 -28.50
N TYR A 299 -35.12 19.06 -29.80
CA TYR A 299 -36.20 18.52 -30.63
C TYR A 299 -35.96 17.06 -31.03
N SER A 300 -36.73 16.15 -30.43
CA SER A 300 -36.72 14.73 -30.80
C SER A 300 -37.55 14.48 -32.06
N GLY A 301 -36.94 14.64 -33.23
CA GLY A 301 -37.55 14.34 -34.54
C GLY A 301 -37.71 15.53 -35.50
N GLY A 302 -36.77 16.49 -35.50
CA GLY A 302 -36.87 17.69 -36.34
C GLY A 302 -37.90 18.70 -35.84
N THR A 303 -38.29 19.68 -36.68
CA THR A 303 -39.15 20.82 -36.28
C THR A 303 -40.61 20.47 -35.96
N ARG A 304 -41.02 19.19 -36.10
CA ARG A 304 -42.31 18.67 -35.62
C ARG A 304 -42.18 17.73 -34.40
N GLY A 305 -40.96 17.50 -33.92
CA GLY A 305 -40.68 16.68 -32.74
C GLY A 305 -41.09 17.37 -31.44
N ARG A 306 -41.31 16.59 -30.38
CA ARG A 306 -41.56 17.14 -29.04
C ARG A 306 -40.32 17.89 -28.57
N ALA A 307 -40.51 19.13 -28.12
CA ALA A 307 -39.48 19.90 -27.42
C ALA A 307 -39.29 19.38 -25.98
N PHE A 308 -38.04 19.22 -25.58
CA PHE A 308 -37.60 18.99 -24.20
C PHE A 308 -36.66 20.11 -23.76
N SER A 309 -36.51 20.33 -22.45
CA SER A 309 -35.43 21.18 -21.94
C SER A 309 -34.07 20.60 -22.31
N LYS A 310 -33.09 21.44 -22.68
CA LYS A 310 -31.70 20.99 -22.91
C LYS A 310 -31.05 20.45 -21.64
N LEU A 311 -31.43 21.00 -20.49
CA LEU A 311 -30.89 20.67 -19.18
C LEU A 311 -31.99 20.09 -18.27
N VAL A 312 -31.67 19.03 -17.53
CA VAL A 312 -32.54 18.41 -16.51
C VAL A 312 -32.08 18.87 -15.14
N SER A 313 -32.97 19.44 -14.33
CA SER A 313 -32.63 19.86 -12.96
C SER A 313 -32.58 18.68 -11.99
N ILE A 314 -31.48 18.59 -11.23
CA ILE A 314 -31.24 17.57 -10.22
C ILE A 314 -31.89 17.99 -8.90
N ASN A 315 -33.15 17.62 -8.73
CA ASN A 315 -33.94 17.94 -7.54
C ASN A 315 -34.52 16.67 -6.88
N ALA A 316 -35.32 16.84 -5.83
CA ALA A 316 -35.95 15.73 -5.09
C ALA A 316 -36.84 14.84 -5.97
N ASP A 317 -37.59 15.44 -6.90
CA ASP A 317 -38.45 14.73 -7.85
C ASP A 317 -37.61 13.92 -8.86
N PHE A 318 -36.57 14.51 -9.45
CA PHE A 318 -35.62 13.79 -10.31
C PHE A 318 -35.01 12.60 -9.56
N CYS A 319 -34.50 12.82 -8.35
CA CYS A 319 -33.83 11.77 -7.57
C CYS A 319 -34.80 10.61 -7.24
N ARG A 320 -36.02 10.90 -6.79
CA ARG A 320 -37.05 9.88 -6.51
C ARG A 320 -37.47 9.12 -7.77
N LEU A 321 -37.56 9.80 -8.91
CA LEU A 321 -37.84 9.17 -10.22
C LEU A 321 -36.71 8.23 -10.67
N ILE A 322 -35.45 8.65 -10.53
CA ILE A 322 -34.29 7.78 -10.78
C ILE A 322 -34.29 6.59 -9.80
N GLY A 323 -34.72 6.78 -8.55
CA GLY A 323 -34.91 5.69 -7.59
C GLY A 323 -35.86 4.61 -8.12
N TYR A 324 -37.09 5.00 -8.49
CA TYR A 324 -38.06 4.07 -9.12
C TYR A 324 -37.51 3.46 -10.41
N TYR A 325 -36.73 4.20 -11.21
CA TYR A 325 -36.15 3.68 -12.44
C TYR A 325 -35.05 2.63 -12.19
N LEU A 326 -34.20 2.83 -11.18
CA LEU A 326 -33.14 1.88 -10.82
C LEU A 326 -33.72 0.58 -10.23
N ALA A 327 -34.89 0.63 -9.61
CA ALA A 327 -35.70 -0.53 -9.28
C ALA A 327 -36.44 -1.07 -10.53
N GLU A 328 -37.65 -0.57 -10.76
CA GLU A 328 -38.64 -1.11 -11.71
C GLU A 328 -38.48 -0.66 -13.17
N GLY A 329 -37.63 0.34 -13.40
CA GLY A 329 -37.45 0.94 -14.72
C GLY A 329 -36.69 0.07 -15.70
N TYR A 330 -37.09 0.14 -16.97
CA TYR A 330 -36.33 -0.39 -18.11
C TYR A 330 -36.51 0.49 -19.35
N THR A 331 -35.65 0.24 -20.33
CA THR A 331 -35.69 0.86 -21.67
C THR A 331 -35.64 -0.20 -22.76
N ASN A 332 -36.25 0.03 -23.91
CA ASN A 332 -36.12 -0.87 -25.07
C ASN A 332 -36.02 -0.13 -26.42
N SER A 333 -35.88 -0.91 -27.50
CA SER A 333 -35.68 -0.44 -28.88
C SER A 333 -36.91 0.18 -29.56
N ARG A 334 -38.04 0.34 -28.84
CA ARG A 334 -39.26 1.03 -29.32
C ARG A 334 -39.40 2.44 -28.75
N ASP A 335 -38.26 3.07 -28.45
CA ASP A 335 -38.16 4.38 -27.80
C ASP A 335 -38.93 4.47 -26.46
N GLU A 336 -39.11 3.32 -25.78
CA GLU A 336 -39.89 3.17 -24.56
C GLU A 336 -39.01 3.27 -23.30
N VAL A 337 -39.37 4.18 -22.40
CA VAL A 337 -38.98 4.17 -20.98
C VAL A 337 -40.19 3.67 -20.20
N ALA A 338 -40.09 2.54 -19.52
CA ALA A 338 -41.21 1.92 -18.83
C ALA A 338 -40.86 1.45 -17.42
N PHE A 339 -41.89 1.32 -16.58
CA PHE A 339 -41.80 0.88 -15.18
C PHE A 339 -42.84 -0.22 -14.93
N ALA A 340 -42.49 -1.24 -14.14
CA ALA A 340 -43.38 -2.35 -13.79
C ALA A 340 -43.65 -2.40 -12.27
N PHE A 341 -44.92 -2.46 -11.86
CA PHE A 341 -45.31 -2.50 -10.45
C PHE A 341 -46.34 -3.63 -10.21
N HIS A 342 -46.58 -4.02 -8.95
CA HIS A 342 -47.72 -4.88 -8.63
C HIS A 342 -49.03 -4.05 -8.55
N LEU A 343 -50.19 -4.69 -8.78
CA LEU A 343 -51.51 -4.06 -8.70
C LEU A 343 -51.84 -3.42 -7.34
N SER A 344 -51.11 -3.74 -6.28
CA SER A 344 -51.26 -3.14 -4.95
C SER A 344 -50.35 -1.91 -4.71
N GLU A 345 -49.56 -1.50 -5.70
CA GLU A 345 -48.55 -0.44 -5.61
C GLU A 345 -48.94 0.76 -6.50
N GLU A 346 -50.25 1.00 -6.65
CA GLU A 346 -50.80 2.09 -7.45
C GLU A 346 -50.37 3.49 -6.94
N ASP A 347 -50.06 3.64 -5.64
CA ASP A 347 -49.51 4.88 -5.11
C ASP A 347 -48.07 5.18 -5.58
N TYR A 348 -47.35 4.19 -6.12
CA TYR A 348 -46.05 4.40 -6.80
C TYR A 348 -46.23 4.65 -8.30
N VAL A 349 -47.22 4.02 -8.93
CA VAL A 349 -47.63 4.28 -10.32
C VAL A 349 -48.00 5.75 -10.52
N GLU A 350 -48.89 6.29 -9.68
CA GLU A 350 -49.33 7.69 -9.80
C GLU A 350 -48.21 8.69 -9.42
N ASP A 351 -47.30 8.31 -8.51
CA ASP A 351 -46.10 9.11 -8.20
C ASP A 351 -45.14 9.13 -9.42
N VAL A 352 -44.87 8.00 -10.08
CA VAL A 352 -44.08 7.96 -11.33
C VAL A 352 -44.71 8.79 -12.44
N ILE A 353 -46.04 8.75 -12.61
CA ILE A 353 -46.76 9.58 -13.61
C ILE A 353 -46.60 11.07 -13.31
N LYS A 354 -46.76 11.46 -12.04
CA LYS A 354 -46.52 12.84 -11.58
C LYS A 354 -45.07 13.29 -11.81
N LEU A 355 -44.10 12.43 -11.49
CA LEU A 355 -42.67 12.71 -11.60
C LEU A 355 -42.19 12.81 -13.05
N MET A 356 -42.63 11.92 -13.94
CA MET A 356 -42.32 12.03 -15.38
C MET A 356 -42.89 13.32 -16.00
N LYS A 357 -44.00 13.82 -15.46
CA LYS A 357 -44.54 15.14 -15.80
C LYS A 357 -43.73 16.30 -15.21
N SER A 358 -43.31 16.26 -13.94
CA SER A 358 -42.56 17.36 -13.31
C SER A 358 -41.11 17.45 -13.77
N VAL A 359 -40.45 16.32 -14.03
CA VAL A 359 -39.03 16.23 -14.41
C VAL A 359 -38.81 16.40 -15.92
N PHE A 360 -39.66 15.77 -16.76
CA PHE A 360 -39.46 15.71 -18.22
C PHE A 360 -40.63 16.29 -19.04
N GLY A 361 -41.67 16.85 -18.41
CA GLY A 361 -42.87 17.35 -19.11
C GLY A 361 -43.77 16.26 -19.72
N LEU A 362 -43.46 14.98 -19.49
CA LEU A 362 -44.18 13.86 -20.10
C LEU A 362 -45.44 13.50 -19.32
N SER A 363 -46.54 14.16 -19.67
CA SER A 363 -47.88 13.82 -19.14
C SER A 363 -48.52 12.60 -19.82
N HIS A 364 -48.15 12.33 -21.08
CA HIS A 364 -48.73 11.24 -21.87
C HIS A 364 -47.99 9.93 -21.60
N HIS A 365 -48.74 8.89 -21.22
CA HIS A 365 -48.23 7.57 -20.86
C HIS A 365 -49.24 6.48 -21.26
N ARG A 366 -48.80 5.23 -21.29
CA ARG A 366 -49.64 4.03 -21.49
C ARG A 366 -49.63 3.21 -20.21
N LYS A 367 -50.79 3.06 -19.56
CA LYS A 367 -51.02 2.16 -18.40
C LYS A 367 -51.57 0.84 -18.93
N TYR A 368 -50.84 -0.26 -18.73
CA TYR A 368 -51.20 -1.61 -19.19
C TYR A 368 -51.25 -2.58 -18.01
N ILE A 369 -52.38 -3.27 -17.83
CA ILE A 369 -52.58 -4.21 -16.72
C ILE A 369 -52.38 -5.65 -17.21
N ARG A 370 -51.41 -6.34 -16.60
CA ARG A 370 -51.05 -7.73 -16.84
C ARG A 370 -51.87 -8.64 -15.93
N ASN A 371 -53.14 -8.87 -16.27
CA ASN A 371 -54.11 -9.65 -15.47
C ASN A 371 -53.52 -10.97 -14.91
N ASN A 372 -52.83 -11.75 -15.76
CA ASN A 372 -52.29 -13.07 -15.41
C ASN A 372 -51.12 -13.04 -14.40
N THR A 373 -50.55 -11.88 -14.08
CA THR A 373 -49.46 -11.73 -13.09
C THR A 373 -49.72 -10.61 -12.08
N LYS A 374 -50.93 -10.03 -12.05
CA LYS A 374 -51.28 -8.86 -11.22
C LYS A 374 -50.29 -7.68 -11.35
N GLY A 375 -49.72 -7.47 -12.55
CA GLY A 375 -48.76 -6.39 -12.80
C GLY A 375 -49.41 -5.16 -13.44
N ILE A 376 -48.90 -3.97 -13.13
CA ILE A 376 -49.13 -2.73 -13.88
C ILE A 376 -47.83 -2.36 -14.60
N GLU A 377 -47.92 -2.01 -15.88
CA GLU A 377 -46.83 -1.51 -16.71
C GLU A 377 -47.17 -0.07 -17.12
N ILE A 378 -46.28 0.89 -16.84
CA ILE A 378 -46.43 2.30 -17.23
C ILE A 378 -45.33 2.65 -18.22
N SER A 379 -45.71 2.95 -19.47
CA SER A 379 -44.77 3.27 -20.56
C SER A 379 -44.85 4.73 -21.00
N PHE A 380 -43.68 5.33 -21.23
CA PHE A 380 -43.49 6.66 -21.82
C PHE A 380 -42.61 6.54 -23.06
N TYR A 381 -43.02 7.11 -24.19
CA TYR A 381 -42.29 7.00 -25.45
C TYR A 381 -41.49 8.29 -25.73
N SER A 382 -40.16 8.18 -25.71
CA SER A 382 -39.21 9.24 -26.11
C SER A 382 -37.82 8.65 -26.35
N LYS A 383 -37.35 8.73 -27.61
CA LYS A 383 -36.01 8.30 -28.03
C LYS A 383 -34.89 9.00 -27.26
N LEU A 384 -35.04 10.31 -27.06
CA LEU A 384 -34.11 11.13 -26.30
C LEU A 384 -34.02 10.66 -24.84
N LEU A 385 -35.14 10.30 -24.20
CA LEU A 385 -35.08 9.74 -22.85
C LEU A 385 -34.48 8.33 -22.82
N VAL A 386 -34.75 7.48 -23.81
CA VAL A 386 -34.08 6.17 -23.90
C VAL A 386 -32.56 6.33 -24.02
N GLU A 387 -32.06 7.25 -24.86
CA GLU A 387 -30.62 7.52 -24.97
C GLU A 387 -30.04 8.12 -23.67
N PHE A 388 -30.74 9.03 -23.01
CA PHE A 388 -30.36 9.57 -21.69
C PHE A 388 -30.28 8.48 -20.61
N PHE A 389 -31.34 7.68 -20.44
CA PHE A 389 -31.41 6.64 -19.40
C PHE A 389 -30.40 5.51 -19.66
N THR A 390 -30.24 5.06 -20.92
CA THR A 390 -29.28 3.99 -21.26
C THR A 390 -27.82 4.42 -21.06
N LYS A 391 -27.47 5.68 -21.35
CA LYS A 391 -26.11 6.21 -21.14
C LYS A 391 -25.80 6.56 -19.69
N THR A 392 -26.78 6.99 -18.92
CA THR A 392 -26.56 7.48 -17.55
C THR A 392 -26.59 6.34 -16.53
N PHE A 393 -27.45 5.34 -16.71
CA PHE A 393 -27.77 4.37 -15.66
C PHE A 393 -27.36 2.92 -15.96
N TYR A 394 -26.47 2.70 -16.94
CA TYR A 394 -25.89 1.37 -17.20
C TYR A 394 -24.39 1.45 -17.49
N VAL A 395 -23.59 0.52 -16.94
CA VAL A 395 -22.13 0.46 -17.20
C VAL A 395 -21.79 -0.01 -18.62
N ARG A 396 -22.65 -0.83 -19.25
CA ARG A 396 -22.45 -1.35 -20.61
C ARG A 396 -23.71 -1.97 -21.21
N SER A 397 -23.72 -2.11 -22.53
CA SER A 397 -24.63 -3.01 -23.26
C SER A 397 -24.33 -4.48 -22.91
N PRO A 398 -25.33 -5.38 -22.87
CA PRO A 398 -26.77 -5.13 -23.03
C PRO A 398 -27.35 -4.39 -21.80
N TYR A 399 -28.16 -3.36 -22.04
CA TYR A 399 -28.78 -2.55 -20.98
C TYR A 399 -29.91 -3.33 -20.29
N ASN A 400 -29.63 -3.89 -19.10
CA ASN A 400 -30.56 -4.72 -18.35
C ASN A 400 -30.27 -4.64 -16.83
N ALA A 401 -31.07 -5.33 -16.00
CA ALA A 401 -30.96 -5.26 -14.53
C ALA A 401 -29.57 -5.63 -13.96
N THR A 402 -28.77 -6.43 -14.68
CA THR A 402 -27.39 -6.82 -14.29
C THR A 402 -26.33 -5.77 -14.61
N THR A 403 -26.64 -4.82 -15.51
CA THR A 403 -25.73 -3.75 -15.94
C THR A 403 -26.17 -2.37 -15.46
N LYS A 404 -27.29 -2.24 -14.73
CA LYS A 404 -27.71 -0.98 -14.09
C LYS A 404 -26.61 -0.43 -13.18
N THR A 405 -26.46 0.88 -13.08
CA THR A 405 -25.51 1.54 -12.17
C THR A 405 -26.03 2.88 -11.66
N LEU A 406 -25.41 3.40 -10.60
CA LEU A 406 -25.63 4.73 -10.08
C LEU A 406 -24.35 5.56 -10.30
N PRO A 407 -24.38 6.65 -11.09
CA PRO A 407 -23.21 7.49 -11.33
C PRO A 407 -22.56 8.02 -10.05
N ASP A 408 -21.22 8.15 -10.08
CA ASP A 408 -20.40 8.70 -8.99
C ASP A 408 -20.91 10.07 -8.50
N PHE A 409 -21.28 10.97 -9.42
CA PHE A 409 -21.85 12.27 -9.06
C PHE A 409 -23.18 12.15 -8.28
N MET A 410 -23.98 11.11 -8.53
CA MET A 410 -25.24 10.87 -7.83
C MET A 410 -25.05 10.24 -6.45
N ILE A 411 -24.01 9.40 -6.28
CA ILE A 411 -23.56 8.98 -4.95
C ILE A 411 -23.20 10.22 -4.12
N HIS A 412 -22.51 11.18 -4.74
CA HIS A 412 -22.05 12.41 -4.11
C HIS A 412 -23.05 13.59 -4.08
N LEU A 413 -24.33 13.43 -4.49
CA LEU A 413 -25.33 14.50 -4.33
C LEU A 413 -25.62 14.83 -2.86
N PRO A 414 -26.11 16.04 -2.52
CA PRO A 414 -26.56 16.38 -1.17
C PRO A 414 -27.46 15.30 -0.54
N THR A 415 -27.28 15.01 0.75
CA THR A 415 -27.91 13.85 1.40
C THR A 415 -29.44 13.87 1.40
N GLN A 416 -30.07 15.05 1.32
CA GLN A 416 -31.52 15.21 1.13
C GLN A 416 -32.01 14.77 -0.27
N LEU A 417 -31.13 14.80 -1.28
CA LEU A 417 -31.41 14.23 -2.60
C LEU A 417 -31.13 12.73 -2.61
N ASN A 418 -30.08 12.27 -1.92
CA ASN A 418 -29.83 10.85 -1.70
C ASN A 418 -31.00 10.14 -0.97
N SER A 419 -31.67 10.79 -0.02
CA SER A 419 -32.80 10.19 0.71
C SER A 419 -34.01 9.96 -0.20
N GLU A 420 -34.26 10.85 -1.15
CA GLU A 420 -35.37 10.71 -2.11
C GLU A 420 -35.05 9.69 -3.21
N LEU A 421 -33.80 9.64 -3.68
CA LEU A 421 -33.27 8.56 -4.52
C LEU A 421 -33.47 7.19 -3.85
N PHE A 422 -33.06 7.07 -2.59
CA PHE A 422 -33.18 5.84 -1.82
C PHE A 422 -34.65 5.47 -1.53
N ARG A 423 -35.52 6.46 -1.25
CA ARG A 423 -36.97 6.24 -1.10
C ARG A 423 -37.59 5.65 -2.37
N GLY A 424 -37.28 6.21 -3.54
CA GLY A 424 -37.78 5.69 -4.82
C GLY A 424 -37.32 4.25 -5.08
N TRP A 425 -36.03 3.97 -4.88
CA TRP A 425 -35.46 2.63 -5.09
C TRP A 425 -36.03 1.58 -4.12
N TRP A 426 -36.20 1.95 -2.84
CA TRP A 426 -36.71 1.04 -1.82
C TRP A 426 -38.21 0.75 -1.95
N ARG A 427 -38.99 1.67 -2.54
CA ARG A 427 -40.44 1.46 -2.74
C ARG A 427 -40.75 0.35 -3.74
N GLY A 428 -39.97 0.24 -4.81
CA GLY A 428 -40.03 -0.86 -5.78
C GLY A 428 -39.41 -2.15 -5.24
N ASP A 429 -38.16 -2.41 -5.63
CA ASP A 429 -37.43 -3.68 -5.46
C ASP A 429 -36.98 -3.96 -4.00
N LYS A 430 -37.36 -3.10 -3.04
CA LYS A 430 -37.12 -3.26 -1.58
C LYS A 430 -35.66 -3.59 -1.24
N GLY A 431 -34.74 -3.04 -2.00
CA GLY A 431 -33.29 -3.21 -1.83
C GLY A 431 -32.69 -4.49 -2.44
N TYR A 432 -33.43 -5.19 -3.31
CA TYR A 432 -32.88 -6.21 -4.20
C TYR A 432 -32.23 -5.56 -5.44
N THR A 433 -31.31 -6.27 -6.09
CA THR A 433 -30.81 -5.98 -7.45
C THR A 433 -29.97 -7.16 -7.98
N SER A 434 -29.85 -7.28 -9.30
CA SER A 434 -28.90 -8.20 -9.96
C SER A 434 -27.61 -7.52 -10.45
N SER A 435 -27.46 -6.21 -10.25
CA SER A 435 -26.23 -5.48 -10.56
C SER A 435 -25.36 -5.28 -9.32
N VAL A 436 -24.08 -5.66 -9.43
CA VAL A 436 -23.08 -5.42 -8.38
C VAL A 436 -22.68 -3.95 -8.29
N ASP A 437 -22.71 -3.20 -9.39
CA ASP A 437 -22.44 -1.76 -9.41
C ASP A 437 -23.57 -0.97 -8.74
N LEU A 438 -24.84 -1.27 -9.05
CA LEU A 438 -25.98 -0.65 -8.40
C LEU A 438 -26.04 -1.00 -6.90
N MET A 439 -25.72 -2.24 -6.54
CA MET A 439 -25.58 -2.68 -5.15
C MET A 439 -24.52 -1.86 -4.40
N ASN A 440 -23.35 -1.63 -5.01
CA ASN A 440 -22.28 -0.82 -4.41
C ASN A 440 -22.63 0.67 -4.33
N GLY A 441 -23.24 1.25 -5.37
CA GLY A 441 -23.70 2.64 -5.35
C GLY A 441 -24.81 2.89 -4.32
N MET A 442 -25.80 2.00 -4.23
CA MET A 442 -26.86 2.09 -3.22
C MET A 442 -26.35 1.82 -1.79
N LYS A 443 -25.29 1.01 -1.64
CA LYS A 443 -24.57 0.87 -0.36
C LYS A 443 -23.96 2.22 0.02
N ALA A 444 -23.21 2.86 -0.87
CA ALA A 444 -22.61 4.18 -0.62
C ALA A 444 -23.67 5.23 -0.23
N VAL A 445 -24.82 5.25 -0.91
CA VAL A 445 -26.00 6.07 -0.57
C VAL A 445 -26.55 5.76 0.83
N CYS A 446 -26.71 4.48 1.19
CA CYS A 446 -27.14 4.12 2.56
C CYS A 446 -26.15 4.61 3.62
N LEU A 447 -24.85 4.40 3.40
CA LEU A 447 -23.80 4.82 4.33
C LEU A 447 -23.75 6.35 4.50
N ARG A 448 -24.02 7.11 3.43
CA ARG A 448 -24.24 8.57 3.50
C ARG A 448 -25.40 8.92 4.42
N LEU A 449 -26.55 8.29 4.22
CA LEU A 449 -27.77 8.49 5.01
C LEU A 449 -27.72 7.98 6.46
N GLY A 450 -26.59 7.41 6.90
CA GLY A 450 -26.45 6.84 8.25
C GLY A 450 -27.17 5.50 8.43
N ILE A 451 -27.36 4.77 7.33
CA ILE A 451 -28.02 3.47 7.25
C ILE A 451 -26.96 2.43 6.86
N VAL A 452 -26.79 1.36 7.64
CA VAL A 452 -25.89 0.26 7.25
C VAL A 452 -26.72 -0.92 6.74
N PRO A 453 -26.67 -1.26 5.43
CA PRO A 453 -27.47 -2.33 4.86
C PRO A 453 -26.84 -3.70 5.08
N SER A 454 -27.68 -4.69 5.42
CA SER A 454 -27.28 -6.09 5.57
C SER A 454 -27.27 -6.76 4.20
N ILE A 455 -26.10 -6.82 3.58
CA ILE A 455 -25.93 -7.27 2.20
C ILE A 455 -25.72 -8.78 2.18
N THR A 456 -26.62 -9.47 1.50
CA THR A 456 -26.61 -10.92 1.24
C THR A 456 -26.67 -11.17 -0.26
N LYS A 457 -26.05 -12.26 -0.73
CA LYS A 457 -26.07 -12.69 -2.13
C LYS A 457 -26.93 -13.94 -2.29
N ASP A 458 -27.98 -13.87 -3.11
CA ASP A 458 -28.67 -15.07 -3.60
C ASP A 458 -27.97 -15.54 -4.88
N SER A 459 -26.97 -16.41 -4.72
CA SER A 459 -26.24 -16.96 -5.87
C SER A 459 -27.18 -17.76 -6.78
N LYS A 460 -27.01 -17.67 -8.10
CA LYS A 460 -27.76 -18.42 -9.12
C LYS A 460 -27.84 -19.92 -8.80
N VAL A 461 -26.70 -20.52 -8.44
CA VAL A 461 -26.59 -21.94 -8.08
C VAL A 461 -27.36 -22.23 -6.79
N GLY A 462 -27.14 -21.44 -5.73
CA GLY A 462 -27.89 -21.54 -4.48
C GLY A 462 -29.39 -21.26 -4.62
N HIS A 463 -29.83 -20.53 -5.65
CA HIS A 463 -31.24 -20.37 -6.00
C HIS A 463 -31.76 -21.67 -6.59
N LEU A 464 -31.22 -22.11 -7.72
CA LEU A 464 -31.65 -23.33 -8.45
C LEU A 464 -31.62 -24.59 -7.56
N ASN A 465 -30.66 -24.68 -6.63
CA ASN A 465 -30.53 -25.80 -5.69
C ASN A 465 -31.63 -25.85 -4.60
N ARG A 466 -32.39 -24.76 -4.37
CA ARG A 466 -33.54 -24.80 -3.42
C ARG A 466 -34.77 -25.48 -4.02
N GLY A 467 -34.88 -25.49 -5.36
CA GLY A 467 -35.98 -26.10 -6.09
C GLY A 467 -37.34 -25.42 -5.88
N ASN A 468 -38.35 -26.04 -6.49
CA ASN A 468 -39.77 -25.65 -6.44
C ASN A 468 -40.05 -24.16 -6.76
N HIS A 469 -39.42 -23.62 -7.79
CA HIS A 469 -39.54 -22.22 -8.22
C HIS A 469 -40.82 -21.91 -9.02
N ASN A 470 -41.95 -22.54 -8.69
CA ASN A 470 -43.21 -22.35 -9.41
C ASN A 470 -44.10 -21.29 -8.74
N TYR A 471 -44.34 -20.18 -9.43
CA TYR A 471 -45.26 -19.12 -9.00
C TYR A 471 -46.38 -18.95 -10.02
N LEU A 472 -47.63 -19.17 -9.60
CA LEU A 472 -48.83 -19.07 -10.46
C LEU A 472 -48.70 -19.83 -11.80
N GLY A 473 -48.16 -21.05 -11.75
CA GLY A 473 -47.94 -21.91 -12.93
C GLY A 473 -46.76 -21.50 -13.81
N ARG A 474 -45.91 -20.57 -13.37
CA ARG A 474 -44.67 -20.17 -14.08
C ARG A 474 -43.44 -20.64 -13.32
N GLU A 475 -42.52 -21.28 -14.06
CA GLU A 475 -41.20 -21.65 -13.57
C GLU A 475 -40.29 -20.41 -13.55
N ILE A 476 -39.88 -19.96 -12.36
CA ILE A 476 -38.91 -18.87 -12.16
C ILE A 476 -37.50 -19.44 -12.29
N LYS A 477 -36.66 -18.83 -13.14
CA LYS A 477 -35.26 -19.22 -13.35
C LYS A 477 -34.32 -18.07 -13.03
N ALA A 478 -33.46 -18.25 -12.03
CA ALA A 478 -32.34 -17.36 -11.79
C ALA A 478 -31.36 -17.42 -12.98
N SER A 479 -31.22 -16.32 -13.71
CA SER A 479 -30.28 -16.20 -14.83
C SER A 479 -28.86 -15.84 -14.37
N THR A 480 -28.77 -15.14 -13.23
CA THR A 480 -27.59 -14.48 -12.65
C THR A 480 -27.70 -14.46 -11.13
N ASP A 481 -26.66 -14.00 -10.44
CA ASP A 481 -26.68 -13.82 -8.99
C ASP A 481 -27.47 -12.57 -8.59
N GLY A 482 -28.28 -12.66 -7.54
CA GLY A 482 -28.96 -11.53 -6.92
C GLY A 482 -28.23 -11.03 -5.67
N TYR A 483 -28.40 -9.76 -5.36
CA TYR A 483 -27.97 -9.11 -4.11
C TYR A 483 -29.20 -8.51 -3.42
N ALA A 484 -29.26 -8.60 -2.10
CA ALA A 484 -30.37 -8.09 -1.31
C ALA A 484 -29.88 -7.34 -0.07
N PHE A 485 -30.43 -6.15 0.18
CA PHE A 485 -30.27 -5.38 1.42
C PHE A 485 -31.24 -5.91 2.49
N SER A 486 -31.09 -7.18 2.82
CA SER A 486 -32.02 -7.98 3.64
C SER A 486 -32.60 -7.27 4.89
N HIS A 487 -31.79 -6.49 5.61
CA HIS A 487 -32.19 -5.65 6.75
C HIS A 487 -31.43 -4.31 6.72
N LEU A 488 -32.10 -3.19 7.01
CA LEU A 488 -31.48 -1.87 7.15
C LEU A 488 -31.21 -1.53 8.62
N ALA A 489 -29.96 -1.24 8.99
CA ALA A 489 -29.61 -0.71 10.30
C ALA A 489 -29.55 0.83 10.25
N PHE A 490 -30.69 1.50 10.43
CA PHE A 490 -30.78 2.94 10.61
C PHE A 490 -30.06 3.36 11.90
N TYR A 491 -28.88 3.98 11.81
CA TYR A 491 -28.22 4.63 12.95
C TYR A 491 -28.67 6.09 13.09
N GLU A 492 -28.83 6.77 11.96
CA GLU A 492 -29.42 8.10 11.83
C GLU A 492 -30.73 7.98 11.00
N ASP A 493 -31.65 8.94 11.12
CA ASP A 493 -32.76 9.13 10.16
C ASP A 493 -33.13 10.64 10.05
N PRO A 494 -32.23 11.48 9.51
CA PRO A 494 -32.43 12.93 9.46
C PRO A 494 -33.52 13.37 8.47
N TYR A 495 -34.02 12.44 7.64
CA TYR A 495 -35.04 12.69 6.60
C TYR A 495 -36.37 11.95 6.87
N ASN A 496 -36.54 11.41 8.08
CA ASN A 496 -37.76 10.75 8.55
C ASN A 496 -38.25 9.62 7.61
N LEU A 497 -37.32 8.86 7.03
CA LEU A 497 -37.61 7.72 6.16
C LEU A 497 -38.47 6.68 6.89
N LEU A 498 -38.26 6.47 8.19
CA LEU A 498 -39.04 5.52 9.01
C LEU A 498 -40.54 5.85 9.14
N LEU A 499 -40.99 7.05 8.75
CA LEU A 499 -42.42 7.37 8.65
C LEU A 499 -43.10 6.69 7.45
N ASP A 500 -42.34 6.39 6.39
CA ASP A 500 -42.86 5.77 5.17
C ASP A 500 -43.21 4.28 5.41
N LYS A 501 -44.33 3.83 4.84
CA LYS A 501 -44.87 2.47 5.07
C LYS A 501 -43.85 1.36 4.75
N VAL A 502 -42.99 1.59 3.75
CA VAL A 502 -41.96 0.62 3.31
C VAL A 502 -40.77 0.50 4.24
N PHE A 503 -40.48 1.52 5.06
CA PHE A 503 -39.40 1.50 6.03
C PHE A 503 -39.87 1.12 7.44
N LYS A 504 -41.19 1.01 7.69
CA LYS A 504 -41.74 0.58 9.01
C LYS A 504 -41.28 -0.81 9.43
N ASN A 505 -41.05 -1.73 8.50
CA ASN A 505 -40.46 -3.05 8.80
C ASN A 505 -38.95 -3.00 9.09
N SER A 506 -38.30 -1.86 8.84
CA SER A 506 -36.92 -1.56 9.26
C SER A 506 -36.84 -0.75 10.57
N VAL A 507 -37.99 -0.48 11.23
CA VAL A 507 -38.00 0.15 12.57
C VAL A 507 -37.14 -0.70 13.51
N PRO A 508 -36.10 -0.11 14.13
CA PRO A 508 -35.02 -0.91 14.68
C PRO A 508 -35.45 -1.70 15.91
N LYS A 509 -35.22 -3.01 15.88
CA LYS A 509 -34.89 -3.77 17.09
C LYS A 509 -33.53 -3.25 17.59
N LEU A 510 -33.55 -2.11 18.29
CA LEU A 510 -32.35 -1.35 18.72
C LEU A 510 -31.34 -2.22 19.48
N SER A 511 -31.82 -3.26 20.17
CA SER A 511 -31.04 -4.32 20.83
C SER A 511 -30.21 -5.22 19.90
N ARG A 512 -30.30 -5.05 18.56
CA ARG A 512 -29.61 -5.84 17.54
C ARG A 512 -28.72 -5.01 16.60
N LYS A 513 -28.37 -3.77 16.97
CA LYS A 513 -27.37 -2.98 16.23
C LYS A 513 -25.96 -3.49 16.53
N HIS A 514 -25.24 -3.92 15.50
CA HIS A 514 -23.86 -4.40 15.57
C HIS A 514 -22.90 -3.32 15.07
N GLY A 515 -22.14 -2.70 15.98
CA GLY A 515 -21.22 -1.61 15.63
C GLY A 515 -21.84 -0.22 15.81
N TRP A 516 -21.23 0.79 15.17
CA TRP A 516 -21.65 2.20 15.19
C TRP A 516 -21.15 2.94 13.95
N ILE A 517 -21.47 4.24 13.85
CA ILE A 517 -20.97 5.16 12.82
C ILE A 517 -20.54 6.49 13.48
N ASP A 518 -19.70 7.26 12.81
CA ASP A 518 -19.50 8.69 13.04
C ASP A 518 -19.61 9.46 11.71
N GLU A 519 -19.15 10.72 11.66
CA GLU A 519 -19.20 11.56 10.46
C GLU A 519 -18.41 10.94 9.28
N ASP A 520 -17.20 10.42 9.51
CA ASP A 520 -16.31 9.93 8.45
C ASP A 520 -16.44 8.42 8.18
N TYR A 521 -16.80 7.61 9.18
CA TYR A 521 -16.67 6.14 9.12
C TYR A 521 -17.86 5.36 9.67
N ILE A 522 -17.95 4.11 9.22
CA ILE A 522 -18.71 3.05 9.87
C ILE A 522 -17.76 2.03 10.52
N TYR A 523 -18.19 1.51 11.66
CA TYR A 523 -17.39 0.71 12.58
C TYR A 523 -18.09 -0.61 12.83
N ILE A 524 -17.69 -1.64 12.09
CA ILE A 524 -18.42 -2.90 12.04
C ILE A 524 -17.61 -4.04 12.65
N PRO A 525 -18.12 -4.74 13.68
CA PRO A 525 -17.43 -5.90 14.24
C PRO A 525 -17.35 -7.05 13.24
N ILE A 526 -16.22 -7.75 13.23
CA ILE A 526 -16.01 -9.02 12.54
C ILE A 526 -17.02 -10.05 13.09
N ARG A 527 -17.86 -10.64 12.24
CA ARG A 527 -18.85 -11.64 12.62
C ARG A 527 -18.29 -13.06 12.51
N GLU A 528 -17.57 -13.32 11.43
CA GLU A 528 -17.03 -14.63 11.08
C GLU A 528 -15.63 -14.43 10.48
N MET A 529 -14.72 -15.35 10.80
CA MET A 529 -13.45 -15.51 10.11
C MET A 529 -13.31 -16.98 9.74
N SER A 530 -13.14 -17.25 8.45
CA SER A 530 -12.91 -18.59 7.92
C SER A 530 -11.63 -18.62 7.10
N LYS A 531 -11.05 -19.83 6.97
CA LYS A 531 -9.88 -20.08 6.13
C LYS A 531 -10.28 -21.07 5.04
N TYR A 532 -9.90 -20.81 3.79
CA TYR A 532 -10.13 -21.75 2.68
C TYR A 532 -8.91 -21.82 1.77
N PRO A 533 -8.46 -23.02 1.33
CA PRO A 533 -7.27 -23.17 0.50
C PRO A 533 -7.44 -22.46 -0.84
N TYR A 534 -6.37 -21.80 -1.29
CA TYR A 534 -6.29 -21.13 -2.58
C TYR A 534 -4.97 -21.48 -3.26
N ASP A 535 -4.98 -21.46 -4.59
CA ASP A 535 -3.85 -21.82 -5.44
C ASP A 535 -4.02 -21.06 -6.75
N GLY A 536 -3.36 -19.89 -6.88
CA GLY A 536 -3.63 -18.98 -7.98
C GLY A 536 -2.95 -17.62 -7.86
N GLU A 537 -3.22 -16.77 -8.85
CA GLU A 537 -2.69 -15.41 -8.89
C GLU A 537 -3.24 -14.54 -7.77
N VAL A 538 -2.50 -13.49 -7.44
CA VAL A 538 -2.80 -12.57 -6.35
C VAL A 538 -2.27 -11.16 -6.72
N PHE A 539 -3.09 -10.11 -6.60
CA PHE A 539 -2.80 -8.76 -7.08
C PHE A 539 -2.70 -7.74 -5.93
N ASN A 540 -1.92 -6.67 -6.09
CA ASN A 540 -1.92 -5.50 -5.19
C ASN A 540 -1.90 -4.19 -6.00
N LEU A 541 -2.39 -3.09 -5.42
CA LEU A 541 -2.31 -1.75 -6.01
C LEU A 541 -1.36 -0.86 -5.22
N GLU A 542 -0.53 -0.11 -5.94
CA GLU A 542 0.14 1.08 -5.42
C GLU A 542 -0.72 2.31 -5.74
N VAL A 543 -0.97 3.17 -4.75
CA VAL A 543 -1.98 4.25 -4.82
C VAL A 543 -1.38 5.54 -4.27
N GLU A 544 -1.42 6.61 -5.08
CA GLU A 544 -0.74 7.87 -4.79
C GLU A 544 -1.17 8.48 -3.43
N GLU A 545 -0.23 9.13 -2.72
CA GLU A 545 -0.34 9.75 -1.38
C GLU A 545 -0.78 8.88 -0.19
N ASP A 546 -1.71 7.96 -0.42
CA ASP A 546 -2.58 7.33 0.58
C ASP A 546 -2.31 5.84 0.78
N ASN A 547 -1.55 5.20 -0.11
CA ASN A 547 -1.02 3.84 0.07
C ASN A 547 -2.12 2.80 0.41
N SER A 548 -3.34 2.98 -0.11
CA SER A 548 -4.51 2.19 0.32
C SER A 548 -5.70 2.34 -0.63
N TYR A 549 -6.61 1.38 -0.56
CA TYR A 549 -7.78 1.29 -1.44
C TYR A 549 -8.96 0.59 -0.76
N LEU A 550 -10.18 0.91 -1.20
CA LEU A 550 -11.42 0.28 -0.78
C LEU A 550 -11.68 -0.96 -1.63
N ALA A 551 -11.52 -2.14 -1.04
CA ALA A 551 -12.17 -3.35 -1.53
C ALA A 551 -13.66 -3.33 -1.17
N GLU A 552 -14.46 -4.23 -1.75
CA GLU A 552 -15.92 -4.15 -1.71
C GLU A 552 -16.52 -3.99 -0.31
N PHE A 553 -15.99 -4.72 0.68
CA PHE A 553 -16.50 -4.78 2.06
C PHE A 553 -15.45 -4.50 3.14
N ALA A 554 -14.25 -4.05 2.76
CA ALA A 554 -13.18 -3.66 3.69
C ALA A 554 -12.24 -2.62 3.06
N THR A 555 -11.64 -1.79 3.90
CA THR A 555 -10.59 -0.83 3.50
C THR A 555 -9.22 -1.44 3.78
N VAL A 556 -8.29 -1.38 2.82
CA VAL A 556 -7.02 -2.12 2.87
C VAL A 556 -5.82 -1.31 2.34
N HIS A 557 -4.59 -1.76 2.61
CA HIS A 557 -3.33 -1.02 2.36
C HIS A 557 -2.54 -1.56 1.14
N ASN A 558 -1.61 -0.78 0.59
CA ASN A 558 -0.64 -1.22 -0.41
C ASN A 558 0.49 -2.08 0.25
N CYS A 559 1.51 -2.47 -0.53
CA CYS A 559 2.60 -3.32 -0.04
C CYS A 559 3.98 -2.66 -0.30
N TRP A 560 4.62 -2.21 0.78
CA TRP A 560 5.66 -1.18 0.79
C TRP A 560 6.87 -1.54 1.71
N THR A 561 8.07 -1.72 1.14
CA THR A 561 9.38 -1.92 1.84
C THR A 561 9.90 -0.62 2.48
N PRO A 562 10.80 -0.66 3.50
CA PRO A 562 11.37 -1.81 4.22
C PRO A 562 10.60 -2.18 5.50
N TRP A 563 9.27 -2.09 5.49
CA TRP A 563 8.42 -2.64 6.57
C TRP A 563 8.43 -4.20 6.62
N PHE A 564 9.30 -4.83 5.83
CA PHE A 564 9.14 -6.17 5.25
C PHE A 564 10.37 -7.09 5.36
N SER A 565 11.52 -6.58 5.82
CA SER A 565 12.74 -7.37 6.06
C SER A 565 12.50 -8.51 7.06
N LEU A 566 13.51 -9.36 7.32
CA LEU A 566 13.35 -10.54 8.19
C LEU A 566 12.63 -10.23 9.51
N TYR A 567 12.98 -9.12 10.16
CA TYR A 567 12.37 -8.63 11.41
C TYR A 567 11.38 -7.47 11.25
N GLY A 568 11.16 -7.02 10.00
CA GLY A 568 10.22 -5.97 9.67
C GLY A 568 8.84 -6.26 10.25
N SER A 569 8.20 -5.22 10.80
CA SER A 569 6.91 -5.30 11.51
C SER A 569 5.82 -6.07 10.75
N ASN A 570 5.90 -6.09 9.42
CA ASN A 570 4.94 -6.80 8.59
C ASN A 570 5.36 -8.25 8.25
N SER A 571 6.66 -8.62 8.20
CA SER A 571 7.07 -10.05 8.07
C SER A 571 6.48 -10.86 9.24
N GLY A 572 6.43 -10.24 10.41
CA GLY A 572 5.86 -10.77 11.64
C GLY A 572 6.59 -12.01 12.12
N PHE A 573 7.86 -12.18 11.74
CA PHE A 573 8.80 -13.06 12.44
C PHE A 573 9.36 -12.33 13.65
N ASP A 574 9.42 -13.07 14.76
CA ASP A 574 10.01 -12.62 16.00
C ASP A 574 11.35 -13.37 16.27
N HIS A 575 11.63 -14.46 15.51
CA HIS A 575 12.89 -15.21 15.55
C HIS A 575 13.29 -15.77 14.17
N ILE A 576 14.60 -15.89 13.88
CA ILE A 576 15.11 -16.45 12.61
C ILE A 576 14.74 -17.94 12.41
N ASP A 577 14.70 -18.72 13.50
CA ASP A 577 14.24 -20.11 13.47
C ASP A 577 12.76 -20.22 13.07
N GLU A 578 11.93 -19.21 13.40
CA GLU A 578 10.52 -19.20 13.00
C GLU A 578 10.39 -19.08 11.47
N ALA A 579 11.37 -18.47 10.78
CA ALA A 579 11.41 -18.33 9.33
C ALA A 579 11.99 -19.55 8.61
N PHE A 580 13.21 -19.95 8.98
CA PHE A 580 13.99 -20.93 8.22
C PHE A 580 13.96 -22.34 8.79
N GLY A 581 13.41 -22.54 10.00
CA GLY A 581 13.26 -23.87 10.62
C GLY A 581 14.59 -24.62 10.66
N LYS A 582 14.63 -25.82 10.04
CA LYS A 582 15.85 -26.65 9.97
C LYS A 582 17.06 -25.99 9.27
N TYR A 583 16.84 -24.91 8.53
CA TYR A 583 17.88 -24.18 7.78
C TYR A 583 18.34 -22.87 8.43
N SER A 584 17.88 -22.50 9.62
CA SER A 584 18.26 -21.21 10.24
C SER A 584 19.79 -21.04 10.40
N LYS A 585 20.51 -22.14 10.67
CA LYS A 585 21.98 -22.16 10.75
C LYS A 585 22.70 -22.00 9.40
N GLU A 586 22.00 -22.22 8.28
CA GLU A 586 22.52 -21.93 6.94
C GLU A 586 22.24 -20.47 6.50
N ILE A 587 21.47 -19.71 7.29
CA ILE A 587 21.30 -18.27 7.12
C ILE A 587 22.28 -17.57 8.06
N PHE A 588 23.53 -17.49 7.63
CA PHE A 588 24.65 -16.98 8.42
C PHE A 588 24.81 -15.45 8.35
N ALA A 589 24.01 -14.74 7.55
CA ALA A 589 24.05 -13.28 7.42
C ALA A 589 22.64 -12.65 7.37
N VAL A 590 22.52 -11.40 7.83
CA VAL A 590 21.28 -10.60 7.81
C VAL A 590 21.59 -9.17 7.37
N GLU A 591 20.78 -8.66 6.44
CA GLU A 591 20.89 -7.31 5.86
C GLU A 591 20.23 -6.25 6.75
N THR A 592 20.91 -5.11 6.95
CA THR A 592 20.36 -3.92 7.65
C THR A 592 19.29 -3.23 6.80
N GLY A 593 19.69 -2.74 5.62
CA GLY A 593 18.92 -2.02 4.61
C GLY A 593 18.35 -0.68 5.07
N LEU A 594 18.58 0.38 4.28
CA LEU A 594 18.03 1.77 4.15
C LEU A 594 17.14 2.43 5.24
N SER A 595 16.97 1.86 6.42
CA SER A 595 16.13 2.32 7.54
C SER A 595 16.50 1.65 8.88
N SER A 596 17.37 0.62 8.89
CA SER A 596 18.05 0.11 10.09
C SER A 596 19.57 0.15 9.92
N ASP A 597 20.32 0.01 11.02
CA ASP A 597 21.79 0.00 11.02
C ASP A 597 22.34 -1.09 11.97
N PRO A 598 23.67 -1.27 12.08
CA PRO A 598 24.24 -2.31 12.95
C PRO A 598 23.93 -2.10 14.43
N VAL A 599 23.83 -0.86 14.93
CA VAL A 599 23.42 -0.58 16.32
C VAL A 599 22.05 -1.16 16.59
N MET A 600 21.09 -0.95 15.70
CA MET A 600 19.76 -1.54 15.81
C MET A 600 19.80 -3.07 15.83
N ASN A 601 20.64 -3.69 15.01
CA ASN A 601 20.69 -5.14 14.87
C ASN A 601 21.45 -5.83 16.03
N TRP A 602 22.50 -5.22 16.60
CA TRP A 602 23.24 -5.78 17.75
C TRP A 602 22.41 -5.85 19.04
N ARG A 603 21.29 -5.13 19.11
CA ARG A 603 20.33 -5.16 20.22
C ARG A 603 19.46 -6.42 20.29
N LEU A 604 19.54 -7.30 19.28
CA LEU A 604 18.85 -8.58 19.23
C LEU A 604 19.89 -9.71 19.37
N SER A 605 20.03 -10.31 20.55
CA SER A 605 21.01 -11.38 20.81
C SER A 605 20.89 -12.60 19.90
N GLN A 606 19.69 -12.86 19.37
CA GLN A 606 19.43 -13.88 18.34
C GLN A 606 20.17 -13.67 17.00
N LEU A 607 20.80 -12.50 16.80
CA LEU A 607 21.67 -12.20 15.67
C LEU A 607 23.15 -12.34 16.01
N ASP A 608 23.51 -12.77 17.23
CA ASP A 608 24.91 -12.82 17.63
C ASP A 608 25.75 -13.83 16.85
N ASP A 609 25.14 -14.91 16.35
CA ASP A 609 25.76 -15.91 15.49
C ASP A 609 25.52 -15.63 13.99
N ARG A 610 25.30 -14.36 13.63
CA ARG A 610 25.08 -13.88 12.25
C ARG A 610 26.05 -12.75 11.91
N ALA A 611 26.48 -12.70 10.65
CA ALA A 611 27.10 -11.50 10.09
C ALA A 611 26.02 -10.46 9.78
N ILE A 612 26.13 -9.28 10.39
CA ILE A 612 25.38 -8.10 9.94
C ILE A 612 26.04 -7.57 8.68
N VAL A 613 25.25 -7.37 7.64
CA VAL A 613 25.68 -6.85 6.33
C VAL A 613 24.79 -5.70 5.89
N SER A 614 25.31 -4.84 5.02
CA SER A 614 24.62 -3.65 4.51
C SER A 614 24.92 -3.50 3.02
N PHE A 615 23.88 -3.24 2.21
CA PHE A 615 23.92 -3.20 0.75
C PHE A 615 22.92 -2.19 0.17
N SER A 616 23.17 -1.67 -1.02
CA SER A 616 22.62 -0.37 -1.45
C SER A 616 21.17 -0.30 -1.93
N ASP A 617 20.48 -1.41 -2.20
CA ASP A 617 19.21 -1.44 -2.95
C ASP A 617 19.27 -0.49 -4.19
N ALA A 618 20.36 -0.58 -4.95
CA ALA A 618 20.62 0.39 -6.01
C ALA A 618 19.72 0.15 -7.23
N HIS A 619 18.69 1.00 -7.33
CA HIS A 619 17.86 1.17 -8.52
C HIS A 619 18.49 2.09 -9.59
N SER A 620 19.65 2.70 -9.35
CA SER A 620 20.39 3.51 -10.34
C SER A 620 21.88 3.65 -10.01
N PRO A 621 22.77 3.95 -10.99
CA PRO A 621 24.22 3.91 -10.75
C PRO A 621 24.72 4.90 -9.68
N ALA A 622 24.12 6.08 -9.59
CA ALA A 622 24.49 7.07 -8.56
C ALA A 622 24.20 6.61 -7.12
N LYS A 623 23.30 5.63 -6.93
CA LYS A 623 22.89 5.07 -5.63
C LYS A 623 23.73 3.87 -5.16
N MET A 624 24.60 3.32 -6.01
CA MET A 624 25.50 2.22 -5.66
C MET A 624 26.41 2.61 -4.49
N GLY A 625 26.73 1.67 -3.60
CA GLY A 625 27.68 1.88 -2.52
C GLY A 625 27.29 2.93 -1.46
N ARG A 626 26.01 3.36 -1.39
CA ARG A 626 25.49 4.15 -0.27
C ARG A 626 25.34 3.34 1.02
N GLU A 627 25.18 2.03 0.86
CA GLU A 627 25.28 0.99 1.87
C GLU A 627 26.17 -0.11 1.27
N ALA A 628 27.14 -0.61 2.05
CA ALA A 628 28.10 -1.63 1.60
C ALA A 628 28.75 -2.37 2.77
N THR A 629 29.26 -3.58 2.53
CA THR A 629 29.92 -4.42 3.53
C THR A 629 31.41 -4.54 3.25
N ILE A 630 32.25 -4.44 4.28
CA ILE A 630 33.72 -4.49 4.16
C ILE A 630 34.23 -5.81 4.72
N ILE A 631 35.01 -6.51 3.91
CA ILE A 631 35.58 -7.83 4.23
C ILE A 631 37.11 -7.73 4.20
N ASP A 632 37.77 -8.37 5.17
CA ASP A 632 39.20 -8.69 5.10
C ASP A 632 39.34 -10.21 4.94
N GLY A 633 39.89 -10.63 3.81
CA GLY A 633 39.99 -12.04 3.45
C GLY A 633 40.49 -12.26 2.03
N GLU A 634 40.16 -13.42 1.47
CA GLU A 634 40.32 -13.71 0.04
C GLU A 634 39.18 -13.07 -0.77
N LEU A 635 39.51 -12.38 -1.86
CA LEU A 635 38.52 -11.84 -2.81
C LEU A 635 38.05 -12.95 -3.77
N SER A 636 37.35 -13.93 -3.20
CA SER A 636 36.73 -15.07 -3.89
C SER A 636 35.37 -15.43 -3.30
N TYR A 637 34.60 -16.27 -3.99
CA TYR A 637 33.31 -16.75 -3.50
C TYR A 637 33.46 -17.50 -2.17
N GLN A 638 34.52 -18.31 -2.04
CA GLN A 638 34.81 -19.05 -0.82
C GLN A 638 35.20 -18.10 0.32
N GLY A 639 36.09 -17.14 0.06
CA GLY A 639 36.50 -16.13 1.04
C GLY A 639 35.34 -15.26 1.54
N LEU A 640 34.42 -14.88 0.65
CA LEU A 640 33.18 -14.18 1.00
C LEU A 640 32.29 -15.04 1.92
N VAL A 641 31.98 -16.29 1.51
CA VAL A 641 31.10 -17.17 2.31
C VAL A 641 31.71 -17.49 3.67
N GLU A 642 33.03 -17.65 3.75
CA GLU A 642 33.74 -17.81 5.03
C GLU A 642 33.73 -16.53 5.87
N ALA A 643 33.92 -15.36 5.27
CA ALA A 643 33.86 -14.06 5.95
C ALA A 643 32.47 -13.74 6.53
N LEU A 644 31.42 -14.20 5.86
CA LEU A 644 30.04 -14.13 6.34
C LEU A 644 29.74 -15.22 7.38
N LYS A 645 30.36 -16.40 7.29
CA LYS A 645 30.20 -17.50 8.27
C LYS A 645 31.05 -17.32 9.54
N SER A 646 32.16 -16.58 9.53
CA SER A 646 33.08 -16.53 10.68
C SER A 646 32.51 -15.84 11.93
N GLN A 647 31.57 -14.90 11.77
CA GLN A 647 30.80 -14.34 12.90
C GLN A 647 29.88 -15.34 13.61
N SER A 648 29.56 -16.49 13.00
CA SER A 648 28.66 -17.50 13.60
C SER A 648 29.27 -18.38 14.69
N ARG A 649 30.51 -18.11 15.11
CA ARG A 649 31.33 -19.06 15.89
C ARG A 649 31.75 -18.62 17.30
N HIS A 650 31.55 -17.37 17.70
CA HIS A 650 31.99 -16.87 19.02
C HIS A 650 30.97 -15.97 19.69
N SER A 651 30.63 -16.29 20.95
CA SER A 651 29.64 -15.55 21.74
C SER A 651 29.97 -15.48 23.23
N GLU A 652 31.23 -15.19 23.60
CA GLU A 652 31.59 -14.52 24.86
C GLU A 652 33.04 -14.01 24.83
N ARG A 653 33.37 -13.05 25.70
CA ARG A 653 34.63 -12.29 25.68
C ARG A 653 35.58 -12.77 26.78
N SER A 654 36.78 -13.23 26.40
CA SER A 654 37.91 -13.28 27.33
C SER A 654 38.51 -11.87 27.50
N GLU A 655 39.01 -11.55 28.70
CA GLU A 655 39.61 -10.23 29.00
C GLU A 655 40.87 -9.95 28.16
N GLU A 656 41.53 -11.01 27.65
CA GLU A 656 42.72 -10.93 26.79
C GLU A 656 42.40 -10.72 25.30
N SER A 657 41.14 -10.82 24.87
CA SER A 657 40.76 -10.61 23.47
C SER A 657 40.83 -9.11 23.11
N PRO A 658 41.68 -8.69 22.16
CA PRO A 658 41.69 -7.30 21.70
C PRO A 658 40.35 -6.96 21.04
N VAL A 659 39.92 -5.71 21.19
CA VAL A 659 38.72 -5.20 20.51
C VAL A 659 38.91 -5.39 19.00
N ASN A 660 37.90 -5.93 18.30
CA ASN A 660 37.77 -5.76 16.85
C ASN A 660 37.34 -4.31 16.52
N ALA A 661 38.09 -3.35 17.07
CA ALA A 661 38.09 -1.97 16.66
C ALA A 661 38.25 -1.94 15.14
N GLY A 662 37.55 -1.03 14.45
CA GLY A 662 37.65 -0.88 13.00
C GLY A 662 39.10 -0.55 12.59
N THR A 663 39.92 -1.59 12.42
CA THR A 663 41.37 -1.46 12.18
C THR A 663 41.53 -0.64 10.92
N ALA A 664 42.10 0.57 11.06
CA ALA A 664 41.95 1.69 10.12
C ALA A 664 41.84 1.20 8.67
N TYR A 665 40.65 1.40 8.08
CA TYR A 665 40.41 0.95 6.71
C TYR A 665 41.47 1.56 5.79
N ALA A 666 42.03 0.67 4.98
CA ALA A 666 42.93 0.93 3.88
C ALA A 666 42.80 -0.32 3.02
N ARG A 667 42.55 -0.20 1.71
CA ARG A 667 42.46 -1.41 0.86
C ARG A 667 43.79 -2.19 0.82
N ASP A 668 44.91 -1.50 1.04
CA ASP A 668 46.25 -2.06 1.08
C ASP A 668 46.83 -2.06 2.52
N PRO A 669 47.04 -3.22 3.16
CA PRO A 669 47.80 -3.31 4.41
C PRO A 669 49.30 -3.19 4.10
N SER A 670 50.03 -2.37 4.88
CA SER A 670 51.45 -2.06 4.62
C SER A 670 52.29 -3.33 4.36
N PRO A 671 53.10 -3.37 3.29
CA PRO A 671 53.78 -4.58 2.84
C PRO A 671 54.71 -5.12 3.92
N GLY A 672 54.52 -6.39 4.29
CA GLY A 672 55.31 -7.09 5.31
C GLY A 672 54.56 -7.49 6.58
N LYS A 673 53.28 -7.13 6.76
CA LYS A 673 52.43 -7.83 7.75
C LYS A 673 52.08 -9.23 7.23
N PRO A 674 52.17 -10.28 8.06
CA PRO A 674 51.64 -11.59 7.69
C PRO A 674 50.13 -11.52 7.49
N VAL A 675 49.62 -12.31 6.55
CA VAL A 675 48.17 -12.51 6.36
C VAL A 675 47.61 -13.13 7.64
N GLN A 676 46.51 -12.59 8.17
CA GLN A 676 45.74 -13.31 9.19
C GLN A 676 44.90 -14.36 8.46
N ASP A 677 44.98 -15.62 8.90
CA ASP A 677 44.36 -16.78 8.22
C ASP A 677 42.81 -16.80 8.25
N ASP A 678 42.18 -15.81 8.90
CA ASP A 678 40.72 -15.72 9.08
C ASP A 678 40.04 -14.76 8.09
N ASN A 679 39.25 -15.31 7.18
CA ASN A 679 38.26 -14.57 6.37
C ASN A 679 37.17 -13.97 7.29
N LYS A 680 36.91 -12.66 7.21
CA LYS A 680 35.95 -11.96 8.11
C LYS A 680 35.37 -10.66 7.53
N VAL A 681 34.09 -10.41 7.80
CA VAL A 681 33.53 -9.04 7.73
C VAL A 681 34.20 -8.19 8.83
N ILE A 682 34.82 -7.07 8.44
CA ILE A 682 35.50 -6.14 9.36
C ILE A 682 34.74 -4.83 9.60
N GLY A 683 33.68 -4.58 8.82
CA GLY A 683 32.74 -3.50 9.08
C GLY A 683 31.72 -3.28 7.97
N THR A 684 30.89 -2.26 8.14
CA THR A 684 29.95 -1.81 7.10
C THR A 684 30.03 -0.30 6.89
N ILE A 685 29.64 0.13 5.69
CA ILE A 685 29.29 1.49 5.34
C ILE A 685 27.77 1.53 5.31
N GLU A 686 27.18 2.44 6.07
CA GLU A 686 25.74 2.60 6.18
C GLU A 686 25.30 3.94 5.56
N PHE A 687 24.08 3.95 5.03
CA PHE A 687 23.34 5.18 4.84
C PHE A 687 22.87 5.68 6.23
N PHE A 688 22.47 6.94 6.37
CA PHE A 688 21.84 7.37 7.62
C PHE A 688 20.44 6.74 7.69
N PRO A 689 20.15 5.80 8.62
CA PRO A 689 18.88 5.11 8.64
C PRO A 689 17.71 6.08 8.90
N GLU A 690 17.99 7.25 9.49
CA GLU A 690 17.07 8.38 9.67
C GLU A 690 16.53 8.94 8.35
N GLU A 691 17.24 8.82 7.24
CA GLU A 691 16.70 9.16 5.91
C GLU A 691 15.64 8.16 5.45
N GLY A 692 15.60 6.97 6.04
CA GLY A 692 14.60 5.93 5.82
C GLY A 692 13.16 6.40 6.07
N LYS A 693 12.25 6.09 5.13
CA LYS A 693 10.89 6.66 5.09
C LYS A 693 10.02 6.36 6.32
N TYR A 694 10.40 5.36 7.10
CA TYR A 694 9.69 4.86 8.28
C TYR A 694 10.68 4.65 9.44
N HIS A 695 11.72 5.47 9.57
CA HIS A 695 12.73 5.27 10.60
C HIS A 695 12.16 5.46 12.02
N TYR A 696 11.58 6.65 12.28
CA TYR A 696 10.91 6.97 13.54
C TYR A 696 9.40 6.70 13.48
N ASN A 697 8.78 6.64 14.67
CA ASN A 697 7.34 6.71 14.77
C ASN A 697 6.87 8.08 14.27
N GLY A 698 5.73 8.15 13.58
CA GLY A 698 5.21 9.46 13.23
C GLY A 698 3.83 9.51 12.60
N HIS A 699 3.42 10.74 12.30
CA HIS A 699 2.17 11.08 11.62
C HIS A 699 2.43 12.29 10.71
N ARG A 700 2.80 12.01 9.46
CA ARG A 700 3.22 12.94 8.39
C ARG A 700 2.31 14.14 8.25
N VAL A 701 1.00 13.94 8.37
CA VAL A 701 -0.05 14.96 8.21
C VAL A 701 -0.05 16.01 9.33
N CYS A 702 0.62 15.75 10.47
CA CYS A 702 0.78 16.73 11.55
C CYS A 702 2.22 17.21 11.74
N GLY A 703 3.17 16.77 10.90
CA GLY A 703 4.61 17.00 11.12
C GLY A 703 5.16 16.37 12.41
N VAL A 704 4.42 15.46 13.05
CA VAL A 704 4.85 14.80 14.28
C VAL A 704 5.70 13.59 13.94
N THR A 705 6.96 13.65 14.35
CA THR A 705 7.87 12.51 14.51
C THR A 705 8.09 12.26 16.01
N GLN A 706 8.42 11.02 16.39
CA GLN A 706 8.85 10.65 17.74
C GLN A 706 9.87 9.50 17.69
N HIS A 707 10.96 9.66 18.43
CA HIS A 707 11.86 8.57 18.82
C HIS A 707 11.14 7.61 19.81
N PRO A 708 11.42 6.30 19.86
CA PRO A 708 10.75 5.38 20.79
C PRO A 708 10.80 5.79 22.27
N LYS A 709 11.87 6.46 22.73
CA LYS A 709 11.93 7.04 24.09
C LYS A 709 10.85 8.13 24.29
N GLU A 710 10.66 9.01 23.31
CA GLU A 710 9.59 10.02 23.34
C GLU A 710 8.19 9.40 23.22
N THR A 711 8.04 8.33 22.43
CA THR A 711 6.80 7.54 22.34
C THR A 711 6.45 6.82 23.64
N LYS A 712 7.45 6.42 24.44
CA LYS A 712 7.25 5.81 25.76
C LYS A 712 6.69 6.81 26.79
N GLU A 713 7.05 8.08 26.67
CA GLU A 713 6.64 9.16 27.58
C GLU A 713 5.36 9.87 27.13
N ASN A 714 5.31 10.31 25.87
CA ASN A 714 4.18 11.03 25.26
C ASN A 714 3.05 10.08 24.80
N GLY A 715 3.31 8.77 24.83
CA GLY A 715 2.46 7.73 24.26
C GLY A 715 2.58 7.62 22.74
N GLU A 716 2.17 6.47 22.21
CA GLU A 716 2.14 6.13 20.77
C GLU A 716 1.14 6.99 19.95
N THR A 717 0.71 8.14 20.44
CA THR A 717 -0.33 8.99 19.86
C THR A 717 0.15 10.41 19.63
N CYS A 718 0.04 10.86 18.39
CA CYS A 718 0.35 12.22 17.94
C CYS A 718 -0.31 13.27 18.85
N PRO A 719 0.43 14.19 19.51
CA PRO A 719 -0.16 15.18 20.42
C PRO A 719 -1.05 16.22 19.69
N VAL A 720 -0.85 16.42 18.38
CA VAL A 720 -1.59 17.40 17.57
C VAL A 720 -3.00 16.92 17.18
N CYS A 721 -3.19 15.63 16.90
CA CYS A 721 -4.47 15.08 16.42
C CYS A 721 -4.93 13.80 17.15
N GLY A 722 -4.16 13.34 18.12
CA GLY A 722 -4.40 12.13 18.90
C GLY A 722 -4.30 10.80 18.15
N ARG A 723 -4.02 10.76 16.83
CA ARG A 723 -3.95 9.49 16.07
C ARG A 723 -2.75 8.66 16.52
N ARG A 724 -2.87 7.32 16.50
CA ARG A 724 -1.73 6.43 16.77
C ARG A 724 -0.68 6.63 15.68
N LEU A 725 0.59 6.66 16.06
CA LEU A 725 1.70 6.86 15.12
C LEU A 725 1.90 5.63 14.24
N THR A 726 2.34 5.82 13.00
CA THR A 726 2.84 4.74 12.15
C THR A 726 4.14 4.22 12.76
N VAL A 727 4.20 2.92 13.07
CA VAL A 727 5.33 2.28 13.75
C VAL A 727 6.57 2.31 12.86
N GLY A 728 7.62 2.97 13.35
CA GLY A 728 8.91 3.06 12.68
C GLY A 728 9.79 1.83 12.90
N VAL A 729 10.85 1.70 12.10
CA VAL A 729 11.85 0.63 12.21
C VAL A 729 12.55 0.68 13.57
N MET A 730 12.94 1.87 14.05
CA MET A 730 13.55 2.04 15.36
C MET A 730 12.62 1.60 16.50
N GLN A 731 11.29 1.73 16.34
CA GLN A 731 10.31 1.22 17.30
C GLN A 731 10.13 -0.30 17.23
N ARG A 732 10.18 -0.91 16.04
CA ARG A 732 10.15 -2.37 15.89
C ARG A 732 11.44 -3.02 16.42
N VAL A 733 12.57 -2.33 16.32
CA VAL A 733 13.82 -2.70 17.00
C VAL A 733 13.63 -2.64 18.51
N GLU A 734 13.07 -1.55 19.05
CA GLU A 734 12.76 -1.42 20.48
C GLU A 734 11.78 -2.50 21.01
N GLU A 735 10.89 -3.05 20.16
CA GLU A 735 10.00 -4.18 20.49
C GLU A 735 10.70 -5.54 20.54
N LEU A 736 11.76 -5.74 19.73
CA LEU A 736 12.46 -7.01 19.56
C LEU A 736 13.79 -7.08 20.33
N ALA A 737 14.31 -5.92 20.75
CA ALA A 737 15.57 -5.80 21.44
C ALA A 737 15.53 -6.47 22.82
N ASP A 738 16.48 -7.37 23.07
CA ASP A 738 16.77 -7.92 24.38
C ASP A 738 17.87 -7.14 25.12
N ARG A 739 18.45 -6.12 24.46
CA ARG A 739 19.48 -5.21 24.99
C ARG A 739 19.09 -3.74 24.85
N SER A 740 19.49 -2.93 25.82
CA SER A 740 19.49 -1.47 25.67
C SER A 740 20.60 -1.01 24.70
N GLU A 741 20.49 0.21 24.18
CA GLU A 741 21.56 0.80 23.35
C GLU A 741 22.76 1.21 24.22
N GLU A 742 22.50 1.69 25.43
CA GLU A 742 23.49 2.01 26.46
C GLU A 742 24.30 0.77 26.86
N GLU A 743 23.67 -0.41 26.90
CA GLU A 743 24.35 -1.69 27.11
C GLU A 743 25.32 -2.07 25.99
N LEU A 744 25.23 -1.50 24.79
CA LEU A 744 26.22 -1.74 23.74
C LEU A 744 27.55 -1.02 24.03
N GLU A 745 27.60 -0.09 24.99
CA GLU A 745 28.79 0.71 25.32
C GLU A 745 29.44 1.32 24.06
N LEU A 746 28.62 1.97 23.23
CA LEU A 746 29.05 2.50 21.93
C LEU A 746 30.15 3.54 22.06
N THR A 747 31.12 3.48 21.14
CA THR A 747 32.22 4.45 21.08
C THR A 747 32.69 4.66 19.64
N LYS A 748 33.49 5.73 19.41
CA LYS A 748 34.08 6.07 18.11
C LYS A 748 35.59 5.83 18.15
N GLU A 749 36.05 4.70 17.61
CA GLU A 749 37.47 4.32 17.55
C GLU A 749 38.00 4.53 16.12
N ASN A 750 38.96 5.44 15.95
CA ASN A 750 39.33 5.98 14.63
C ASN A 750 38.10 6.47 13.82
N GLY A 751 37.09 6.96 14.55
CA GLY A 751 35.77 7.37 14.07
C GLY A 751 34.80 6.24 13.68
N TRP A 752 35.22 4.97 13.69
CA TRP A 752 34.33 3.83 13.49
C TRP A 752 33.45 3.64 14.72
N LEU A 753 32.13 3.50 14.52
CA LEU A 753 31.21 3.17 15.60
C LEU A 753 31.36 1.69 15.94
N VAL A 754 31.76 1.40 17.18
CA VAL A 754 32.00 0.05 17.71
C VAL A 754 31.38 -0.10 19.10
N SER A 755 31.05 -1.33 19.47
CA SER A 755 30.66 -1.70 20.84
C SER A 755 31.91 -2.02 21.67
N LYS A 756 32.03 -1.44 22.87
CA LYS A 756 33.09 -1.85 23.82
C LYS A 756 32.80 -3.17 24.54
N LYS A 757 31.54 -3.60 24.59
CA LYS A 757 31.08 -4.80 25.32
C LYS A 757 31.02 -6.03 24.42
N TYR A 758 30.48 -5.90 23.20
CA TYR A 758 30.25 -6.98 22.24
C TYR A 758 31.25 -6.92 21.08
N SER A 759 31.91 -8.05 20.77
CA SER A 759 32.87 -8.12 19.66
C SER A 759 32.15 -8.20 18.31
N ARG A 760 31.71 -7.04 17.80
CA ARG A 760 31.08 -6.88 16.48
C ARG A 760 31.99 -6.06 15.54
N PRO A 761 31.91 -6.27 14.22
CA PRO A 761 32.56 -5.38 13.26
C PRO A 761 31.97 -3.96 13.37
N GLY A 762 32.81 -2.92 13.37
CA GLY A 762 32.33 -1.54 13.45
C GLY A 762 31.73 -1.02 12.15
N PHE A 763 31.12 0.17 12.17
CA PHE A 763 30.53 0.77 10.97
C PHE A 763 30.75 2.28 10.84
N ARG A 764 30.41 2.80 9.65
CA ARG A 764 30.47 4.22 9.28
C ARG A 764 29.22 4.65 8.53
N ARG A 765 28.46 5.59 9.07
CA ARG A 765 27.40 6.27 8.32
C ARG A 765 28.02 7.32 7.38
N LEU A 766 27.60 7.38 6.12
CA LEU A 766 28.11 8.31 5.11
C LEU A 766 27.00 9.05 4.37
N VAL A 767 27.32 10.27 3.92
CA VAL A 767 26.55 11.04 2.94
C VAL A 767 27.27 10.95 1.59
N PRO A 768 26.59 10.67 0.46
CA PRO A 768 27.22 10.60 -0.86
C PRO A 768 28.00 11.88 -1.20
N LEU A 769 29.20 11.75 -1.77
CA LEU A 769 30.09 12.89 -2.04
C LEU A 769 29.46 13.91 -3.00
N ALA A 770 28.65 13.45 -3.96
CA ALA A 770 27.88 14.32 -4.84
C ALA A 770 26.87 15.21 -4.09
N GLU A 771 26.33 14.73 -2.96
CA GLU A 771 25.39 15.47 -2.11
C GLU A 771 26.13 16.46 -1.19
N ILE A 772 27.30 16.07 -0.65
CA ILE A 772 28.22 16.98 0.05
C ILE A 772 28.61 18.15 -0.88
N VAL A 773 29.05 17.86 -2.10
CA VAL A 773 29.41 18.86 -3.11
C VAL A 773 28.20 19.71 -3.51
N ALA A 774 27.02 19.11 -3.68
CA ALA A 774 25.80 19.85 -4.02
C ALA A 774 25.40 20.86 -2.95
N GLU A 775 25.50 20.51 -1.66
CA GLU A 775 25.17 21.41 -0.56
C GLU A 775 26.26 22.46 -0.31
N ALA A 776 27.53 22.08 -0.38
CA ALA A 776 28.66 23.01 -0.26
C ALA A 776 28.61 24.10 -1.34
N LEU A 777 28.20 23.76 -2.57
CA LEU A 777 28.00 24.70 -3.68
C LEU A 777 26.63 25.42 -3.65
N GLY A 778 25.80 25.20 -2.63
CA GLY A 778 24.49 25.84 -2.48
C GLY A 778 23.45 25.45 -3.54
N THR A 779 23.63 24.29 -4.19
CA THR A 779 22.80 23.86 -5.32
C THR A 779 21.59 23.03 -4.90
N ALA A 780 20.53 23.05 -5.73
CA ALA A 780 19.29 22.35 -5.42
C ALA A 780 19.25 20.86 -5.83
N SER A 781 20.24 20.39 -6.61
CA SER A 781 20.34 19.03 -7.17
C SER A 781 21.78 18.62 -7.46
N VAL A 782 22.11 17.36 -7.15
CA VAL A 782 23.38 16.70 -7.53
C VAL A 782 23.61 16.62 -9.04
N SER A 783 22.54 16.70 -9.85
CA SER A 783 22.59 16.60 -11.30
C SER A 783 23.02 17.89 -12.02
N THR A 784 23.47 18.91 -11.29
CA THR A 784 23.90 20.18 -11.90
C THR A 784 25.32 20.06 -12.43
N LYS A 785 25.59 20.68 -13.59
CA LYS A 785 26.89 20.59 -14.28
C LYS A 785 28.08 20.90 -13.34
N LYS A 786 27.97 21.93 -12.50
CA LYS A 786 29.02 22.30 -11.53
C LYS A 786 29.30 21.21 -10.48
N VAL A 787 28.26 20.51 -10.01
CA VAL A 787 28.43 19.41 -9.04
C VAL A 787 29.11 18.22 -9.70
N ILE A 788 28.70 17.88 -10.92
CA ILE A 788 29.31 16.80 -11.70
C ILE A 788 30.79 17.12 -11.97
N GLU A 789 31.10 18.31 -12.49
CA GLU A 789 32.49 18.74 -12.75
C GLU A 789 33.36 18.72 -11.47
N GLN A 790 32.82 19.13 -10.32
CA GLN A 790 33.57 19.14 -9.06
C GLN A 790 33.70 17.74 -8.42
N PHE A 791 32.69 16.88 -8.56
CA PHE A 791 32.74 15.47 -8.17
C PHE A 791 33.76 14.71 -9.02
N ASP A 792 33.69 14.84 -10.34
CA ASP A 792 34.66 14.25 -11.28
C ASP A 792 36.07 14.76 -11.00
N THR A 793 36.24 16.05 -10.65
CA THR A 793 37.55 16.60 -10.27
C THR A 793 38.13 15.93 -9.02
N LEU A 794 37.30 15.68 -8.00
CA LEU A 794 37.74 14.99 -6.77
C LEU A 794 38.09 13.53 -7.04
N ILE A 795 37.23 12.80 -7.76
CA ILE A 795 37.47 11.42 -8.19
C ILE A 795 38.78 11.30 -8.99
N ASN A 796 38.96 12.12 -10.04
CA ASN A 796 40.13 12.02 -10.91
C ASN A 796 41.47 12.40 -10.23
N ASN A 797 41.47 13.07 -9.07
CA ASN A 797 42.69 13.47 -8.36
C ASN A 797 42.91 12.74 -7.03
N LEU A 798 41.86 12.22 -6.39
CA LEU A 798 41.91 11.62 -5.05
C LEU A 798 41.41 10.16 -5.01
N GLY A 799 40.96 9.59 -6.14
CA GLY A 799 40.61 8.18 -6.27
C GLY A 799 39.11 7.93 -6.35
N ASN A 800 38.54 7.31 -5.33
CA ASN A 800 37.15 6.84 -5.31
C ASN A 800 36.36 7.43 -4.14
N GLU A 801 35.03 7.46 -4.29
CA GLU A 801 34.10 8.12 -3.36
C GLU A 801 34.28 7.66 -1.91
N ILE A 802 34.38 6.34 -1.67
CA ILE A 802 34.58 5.78 -0.32
C ILE A 802 35.93 6.20 0.29
N ASP A 803 37.03 6.13 -0.45
CA ASP A 803 38.35 6.57 0.07
C ASP A 803 38.40 8.09 0.31
N ILE A 804 37.71 8.87 -0.53
CA ILE A 804 37.57 10.33 -0.33
C ILE A 804 36.74 10.62 0.91
N LEU A 805 35.62 9.92 1.11
CA LEU A 805 34.73 10.12 2.25
C LEU A 805 35.36 9.65 3.58
N LEU A 806 36.19 8.61 3.57
CA LEU A 806 36.77 8.04 4.79
C LEU A 806 38.22 8.49 5.10
N HIS A 807 39.07 8.72 4.09
CA HIS A 807 40.54 8.77 4.28
C HIS A 807 41.28 9.97 3.67
N ALA A 808 40.80 10.57 2.57
CA ALA A 808 41.49 11.72 1.96
C ALA A 808 41.68 12.86 2.98
N LYS A 809 42.88 13.46 3.06
CA LYS A 809 43.17 14.51 4.04
C LYS A 809 42.42 15.79 3.70
N ARG A 810 42.22 16.66 4.70
CA ARG A 810 41.56 17.96 4.50
C ARG A 810 42.26 18.78 3.43
N GLU A 811 43.58 18.91 3.55
CA GLU A 811 44.44 19.69 2.67
C GLU A 811 44.41 19.16 1.22
N ASP A 812 44.34 17.84 1.05
CA ASP A 812 44.22 17.20 -0.26
C ASP A 812 42.83 17.45 -0.89
N ILE A 813 41.75 17.42 -0.09
CA ILE A 813 40.40 17.76 -0.59
C ILE A 813 40.32 19.26 -0.95
N GLU A 814 40.88 20.15 -0.12
CA GLU A 814 40.89 21.60 -0.39
C GLU A 814 41.67 21.93 -1.68
N LYS A 815 42.83 21.30 -1.88
CA LYS A 815 43.70 21.48 -3.06
C LYS A 815 43.00 21.21 -4.40
N TYR A 816 42.00 20.32 -4.44
CA TYR A 816 41.25 19.96 -5.64
C TYR A 816 39.77 20.39 -5.60
N SER A 817 39.35 21.16 -4.59
CA SER A 817 37.97 21.65 -4.50
C SER A 817 37.87 23.00 -3.76
N SER A 818 37.33 23.02 -2.54
CA SER A 818 37.20 24.22 -1.71
C SER A 818 37.18 23.86 -0.22
N ALA A 819 37.56 24.82 0.64
CA ALA A 819 37.51 24.69 2.09
C ALA A 819 36.16 24.19 2.62
N ARG A 820 35.05 24.62 2.00
CA ARG A 820 33.68 24.20 2.38
C ARG A 820 33.36 22.75 1.99
N ILE A 821 33.93 22.23 0.90
CA ILE A 821 33.75 20.81 0.53
C ILE A 821 34.57 19.92 1.47
N ALA A 822 35.80 20.31 1.79
CA ALA A 822 36.63 19.59 2.75
C ALA A 822 36.03 19.59 4.17
N GLU A 823 35.57 20.76 4.64
CA GLU A 823 34.79 20.91 5.88
C GLU A 823 33.55 20.00 5.87
N GLY A 824 32.81 19.94 4.76
CA GLY A 824 31.62 19.08 4.66
C GLY A 824 31.93 17.60 4.80
N VAL A 825 33.03 17.12 4.21
CA VAL A 825 33.51 15.74 4.40
C VAL A 825 33.94 15.50 5.86
N GLU A 826 34.64 16.43 6.50
CA GLU A 826 35.01 16.32 7.92
C GLU A 826 33.80 16.27 8.85
N LYS A 827 32.81 17.13 8.63
CA LYS A 827 31.56 17.16 9.42
C LYS A 827 30.80 15.83 9.31
N VAL A 828 30.70 15.24 8.11
CA VAL A 828 30.14 13.89 7.92
C VAL A 828 30.98 12.82 8.64
N ARG A 829 32.31 12.85 8.56
CA ARG A 829 33.21 11.88 9.22
C ARG A 829 33.11 11.84 10.73
N ILE A 830 32.71 12.93 11.38
CA ILE A 830 32.50 13.01 12.84
C ILE A 830 31.03 12.89 13.25
N GLU A 831 30.11 12.89 12.29
CA GLU A 831 28.64 13.00 12.43
C GLU A 831 28.17 14.33 13.06
N ASP A 832 28.90 15.43 12.82
CA ASP A 832 28.49 16.81 13.16
C ASP A 832 27.60 17.36 12.03
N ILE A 833 26.40 16.78 11.95
CA ILE A 833 25.40 17.01 10.91
C ILE A 833 24.01 17.17 11.54
N VAL A 834 23.12 17.88 10.85
CA VAL A 834 21.74 18.11 11.26
C VAL A 834 20.85 17.07 10.57
N ILE A 835 20.26 16.17 11.36
CA ILE A 835 19.36 15.14 10.86
C ILE A 835 17.91 15.46 11.26
N ASP A 836 17.01 15.45 10.29
CA ASP A 836 15.55 15.54 10.50
C ASP A 836 14.93 14.20 10.02
N PRO A 837 14.57 13.27 10.91
CA PRO A 837 14.29 11.89 10.55
C PRO A 837 13.05 11.71 9.67
N GLY A 838 12.99 10.56 9.00
CA GLY A 838 11.91 10.09 8.16
C GLY A 838 10.88 9.28 8.94
N PHE A 839 9.61 9.44 8.57
CA PHE A 839 8.47 8.85 9.25
C PHE A 839 7.21 8.88 8.36
N ASP A 840 6.32 7.91 8.57
CA ASP A 840 4.96 7.88 7.98
C ASP A 840 4.88 8.20 6.48
N GLY A 841 5.86 7.71 5.71
CA GLY A 841 5.93 7.89 4.26
C GLY A 841 6.93 8.93 3.76
N LEU A 842 7.42 9.80 4.64
CA LEU A 842 8.42 10.82 4.30
C LEU A 842 9.83 10.27 4.49
N TYR A 843 10.68 10.39 3.47
CA TYR A 843 12.14 10.32 3.66
C TYR A 843 12.57 11.35 4.72
N GLY A 844 13.62 11.02 5.46
CA GLY A 844 14.33 11.98 6.29
C GLY A 844 15.05 13.05 5.45
N ILE A 845 15.75 13.94 6.13
CA ILE A 845 16.65 14.92 5.51
C ILE A 845 17.90 14.99 6.38
N VAL A 846 19.04 14.54 5.86
CA VAL A 846 20.35 14.88 6.41
C VAL A 846 20.83 16.21 5.82
N LYS A 847 21.42 17.06 6.66
CA LYS A 847 22.02 18.35 6.33
C LYS A 847 23.38 18.50 6.99
N ILE A 848 24.34 19.05 6.26
CA ILE A 848 25.73 19.22 6.73
C ILE A 848 25.85 20.59 7.42
N TRP A 849 25.16 21.62 6.93
CA TRP A 849 25.13 22.95 7.54
C TRP A 849 23.72 23.36 8.00
N PRO A 850 23.53 23.77 9.28
CA PRO A 850 22.23 24.18 9.83
C PRO A 850 21.53 25.31 9.09
N GLU A 851 22.30 26.17 8.41
CA GLU A 851 21.81 27.34 7.66
C GLU A 851 21.01 26.95 6.41
N THR A 852 21.13 25.71 5.92
CA THR A 852 20.53 25.25 4.66
C THR A 852 19.10 24.71 4.80
N LYS A 853 18.40 25.07 5.88
CA LYS A 853 17.02 24.62 6.18
C LYS A 853 16.05 24.92 5.03
N ARG A 854 15.77 23.89 4.22
CA ARG A 854 14.50 23.80 3.48
C ARG A 854 13.39 23.56 4.50
N GLU A 855 12.43 24.48 4.60
CA GLU A 855 11.21 24.22 5.37
C GLU A 855 10.50 22.97 4.81
N ARG A 856 10.24 21.98 5.67
CA ARG A 856 9.33 20.88 5.35
C ARG A 856 7.93 21.47 5.15
N LYS A 857 7.46 21.54 3.90
CA LYS A 857 6.10 21.99 3.58
C LYS A 857 5.08 20.94 3.99
N PHE A 858 4.59 21.06 5.22
CA PHE A 858 3.42 20.33 5.70
C PHE A 858 2.14 21.07 5.26
N ASP A 859 1.15 20.35 4.74
CA ASP A 859 -0.20 20.89 4.60
C ASP A 859 -0.78 21.11 6.01
N PRO A 860 -1.10 22.35 6.43
CA PRO A 860 -1.55 22.61 7.79
C PRO A 860 -2.95 22.00 8.03
N PRO A 861 -3.23 21.50 9.25
CA PRO A 861 -4.58 21.08 9.60
C PRO A 861 -5.54 22.26 9.47
N LYS A 862 -6.69 22.04 8.81
CA LYS A 862 -7.72 23.06 8.62
C LYS A 862 -8.37 23.44 9.97
N ASN A 863 -7.81 24.43 10.64
CA ASN A 863 -8.33 24.93 11.91
C ASN A 863 -9.79 25.42 11.76
N LYS A 864 -10.68 24.86 12.57
CA LYS A 864 -12.02 25.42 12.82
C LYS A 864 -11.84 26.71 13.62
N LYS A 865 -11.73 27.87 12.95
CA LYS A 865 -11.86 29.17 13.65
C LYS A 865 -13.26 29.33 14.21
N GLU A 866 -13.37 29.81 15.45
CA GLU A 866 -14.66 30.16 16.03
C GLU A 866 -15.38 31.24 15.21
N LYS A 867 -16.70 31.08 15.07
CA LYS A 867 -17.58 32.19 14.70
C LYS A 867 -17.98 32.92 15.98
N GLU A 868 -17.09 33.77 16.48
CA GLU A 868 -17.49 34.81 17.42
C GLU A 868 -18.51 35.75 16.75
N SER A 869 -19.52 36.17 17.50
CA SER A 869 -20.58 37.03 17.02
C SER A 869 -20.10 38.47 16.88
N LYS A 870 -19.94 38.95 15.64
CA LYS A 870 -19.99 40.39 15.35
C LYS A 870 -21.36 40.73 14.77
N SER A 871 -22.13 41.49 15.55
CA SER A 871 -23.34 42.16 15.08
C SER A 871 -22.99 43.14 13.95
N ASN A 872 -23.93 43.32 13.02
CA ASN A 872 -23.74 44.16 11.84
C ASN A 872 -24.62 45.42 11.96
N PRO A 873 -24.12 46.53 12.54
CA PRO A 873 -24.83 47.80 12.51
C PRO A 873 -24.80 48.40 11.10
N ASN A 874 -25.82 49.20 10.77
CA ASN A 874 -26.07 49.85 9.48
C ASN A 874 -26.63 48.92 8.38
N GLN A 875 -27.93 48.64 8.49
CA GLN A 875 -28.79 48.50 7.31
C GLN A 875 -30.04 49.37 7.50
N ASP A 876 -29.85 50.69 7.40
CA ASP A 876 -30.93 51.67 7.38
C ASP A 876 -30.45 52.95 6.69
N GLN A 877 -31.25 53.48 5.75
CA GLN A 877 -31.09 54.78 5.05
C GLN A 877 -29.82 54.95 4.15
N LEU A 878 -29.84 55.71 3.04
CA LEU A 878 -30.93 56.28 2.24
C LEU A 878 -30.48 56.46 0.77
N THR A 879 -31.42 56.80 -0.11
CA THR A 879 -31.29 57.09 -1.55
C THR A 879 -30.18 58.09 -1.94
N LEU A 880 -29.59 57.92 -3.15
CA LEU A 880 -29.72 58.86 -4.29
C LEU A 880 -28.89 58.46 -5.53
N ILE A 881 -29.45 58.78 -6.71
CA ILE A 881 -28.90 58.66 -8.10
C ILE A 881 -28.67 57.22 -8.58
#